data_AF-A0A7E4ZTZ0-F1
#
_entry.id   AF-A0A7E4ZTZ0-F1
#
_cell.length_a   1.000
_cell.length_b   1.000
_cell.length_c   1.000
_cell.angle_alpha   90.00
_cell.angle_beta   90.00
_cell.angle_gamma   90.00
#
_symmetry.space_group_name_H-M   'P 1'
#
loop_
_entity.id
_entity.type
_entity.pdbx_description
1 polymer ?
#
loop_
_entity_poly.entity_id
_entity_poly.type
_entity_poly.pdbx_seq_one_letter_code
_entity_poly.pdbx_strand_id
1 'polypeptide(L)'
;MPKNQLLSLITLAVVSTQAQFHGVSVYDNAFDTVRNANFDELGSNLFSYGKSLPTIENIIKTLAVDNSFMANVSADCSEDFDLMVSETTNLLQGGNATGFAQTLLQLIDSSGKPGAGILLGNTRWFGLFKECQAIEYDLGNRTFAGKYNHVIFAPSGANKTTCTSASPISPNTFTIDVCLPKTCSAIDIETIVNGALKKKIVCEVQSLPRKAHANAGTWITLVIIAVVLFLGVTASVFDYFVLPYHKQEPYVNSLWMQCWRSFSLYTNVVEIFNTKGANKPGNIGPLNCMRFFSICWVVMGHSIIFFILYSVNPASFMKLQQYRIFSIINNSYFSVDTFFWQSGLLLTFVWLKKYKQNKQQVMSAQAWILFYVHRIVRLSPPYFLVIAFYTFVYMPFATKNMSVDPEWTPNYCTKNWWVDFIYLNNAIHYRESCYPVSWYLSADMQMFLFTPVILIPLTIKKSYGVIVALVILALSTGANIFQMYHYYFPPIQGSFGGGNDPRMTVDATTYNALMYNAPWIRCQVYIVGMLTGVLLHSYKKLKIPIIVQVLGWIMTFSIACGCLLSLKSFFLGHVIPLGWRTLFSAASKPLWGVALSWIVVTCYYGYGSFINSFMSWTIWVPLGRLSYSTYLVHVIVCNYVIGQNQQLFVYANFFQLFTMYLLPLISCSFAFALFWSSAFELGFGKLESVLVNAMIRSKPQPMPVRPRASTLDPPVPETLPETHGNSANSMQRRQFISAIELPIVTHSKKNRSTKTDIEEHWS
;
A
#
# COMPACT_ATOMS: atom_id res chain seq x y z
N MET A 1 46.53 3.79 14.17
CA MET A 1 47.06 4.63 13.07
C MET A 1 48.26 5.42 13.57
N PRO A 2 49.24 5.79 12.72
CA PRO A 2 50.31 6.72 13.11
C PRO A 2 49.75 8.12 13.41
N LYS A 3 50.32 8.81 14.41
CA LYS A 3 49.85 10.10 14.97
C LYS A 3 49.50 11.14 13.88
N ASN A 4 50.32 11.23 12.85
CA ASN A 4 50.12 12.18 11.75
C ASN A 4 48.91 11.87 10.87
N GLN A 5 48.57 10.60 10.62
CA GLN A 5 47.35 10.26 9.86
C GLN A 5 46.08 10.55 10.64
N LEU A 6 46.09 10.35 11.97
CA LEU A 6 44.95 10.67 12.82
C LEU A 6 44.73 12.19 12.88
N LEU A 7 45.80 12.97 13.07
CA LEU A 7 45.74 14.43 13.04
C LEU A 7 45.32 14.94 11.66
N SER A 8 45.82 14.35 10.56
CA SER A 8 45.37 14.70 9.21
C SER A 8 43.91 14.32 8.96
N LEU A 9 43.39 13.21 9.49
CA LEU A 9 41.97 12.84 9.37
C LEU A 9 41.05 13.78 10.15
N ILE A 10 41.44 14.15 11.38
CA ILE A 10 40.72 15.15 12.17
C ILE A 10 40.76 16.50 11.44
N THR A 11 41.94 16.97 11.02
CA THR A 11 42.06 18.23 10.26
C THR A 11 41.33 18.17 8.92
N LEU A 12 41.27 17.03 8.22
CA LEU A 12 40.46 16.85 7.01
C LEU A 12 38.97 16.87 7.31
N ALA A 13 38.51 16.30 8.43
CA ALA A 13 37.12 16.40 8.85
C ALA A 13 36.74 17.88 9.14
N VAL A 14 37.57 18.58 9.94
CA VAL A 14 37.43 20.01 10.30
C VAL A 14 37.50 20.93 9.09
N VAL A 15 38.43 20.68 8.17
CA VAL A 15 38.59 21.46 6.94
C VAL A 15 37.52 21.11 5.92
N SER A 16 36.99 19.89 5.87
CA SER A 16 35.89 19.53 4.96
C SER A 16 34.60 20.26 5.32
N THR A 17 34.28 20.40 6.62
CA THR A 17 33.15 21.20 7.10
C THR A 17 33.40 22.69 6.86
N GLN A 18 34.59 23.23 7.21
CA GLN A 18 34.90 24.65 6.93
C GLN A 18 34.92 24.99 5.43
N ALA A 19 35.43 24.11 4.56
CA ALA A 19 35.48 24.32 3.12
C ALA A 19 34.09 24.26 2.47
N GLN A 20 33.18 23.41 2.97
CA GLN A 20 31.77 23.40 2.54
C GLN A 20 31.05 24.71 2.87
N PHE A 21 31.45 25.43 3.93
CA PHE A 21 30.93 26.77 4.24
C PHE A 21 31.67 27.93 3.57
N HIS A 22 32.97 27.78 3.25
CA HIS A 22 33.75 28.82 2.55
C HIS A 22 33.63 28.80 1.02
N GLY A 23 33.14 27.71 0.42
CA GLY A 23 32.94 27.62 -1.03
C GLY A 23 31.80 28.46 -1.62
N VAL A 24 31.08 29.25 -0.81
CA VAL A 24 29.86 29.98 -1.21
C VAL A 24 30.08 31.50 -1.22
N SER A 25 31.13 31.97 -1.91
CA SER A 25 31.38 33.40 -2.15
C SER A 25 31.61 33.77 -3.62
N VAL A 26 31.23 32.89 -4.57
CA VAL A 26 31.51 33.07 -6.01
C VAL A 26 30.32 32.64 -6.89
N TYR A 27 29.11 33.13 -6.64
CA TYR A 27 27.97 33.00 -7.58
C TYR A 27 26.92 34.14 -7.45
N ASP A 28 27.34 35.40 -7.51
CA ASP A 28 26.44 36.57 -7.42
C ASP A 28 25.56 36.84 -8.66
N ASN A 29 25.68 36.05 -9.74
CA ASN A 29 25.04 36.34 -11.04
C ASN A 29 24.02 35.27 -11.52
N ALA A 30 23.33 34.57 -10.61
CA ALA A 30 22.37 33.51 -10.97
C ALA A 30 20.95 33.64 -10.35
N PHE A 31 20.61 34.80 -9.75
CA PHE A 31 19.38 34.95 -8.95
C PHE A 31 18.09 35.28 -9.72
N ASP A 32 18.15 35.66 -11.00
CA ASP A 32 17.00 36.27 -11.69
C ASP A 32 15.94 35.29 -12.27
N THR A 33 15.98 33.99 -11.96
CA THR A 33 15.09 32.99 -12.59
C THR A 33 14.36 32.04 -11.63
N VAL A 34 14.22 32.39 -10.33
CA VAL A 34 13.35 31.66 -9.37
C VAL A 34 12.43 32.62 -8.62
N ARG A 35 11.77 33.52 -9.36
CA ARG A 35 10.84 34.51 -8.82
C ARG A 35 9.49 33.85 -8.47
N ASN A 36 9.14 33.82 -7.17
CA ASN A 36 7.79 33.70 -6.55
C ASN A 36 7.67 32.79 -5.29
N ALA A 37 8.74 32.55 -4.55
CA ALA A 37 8.65 32.14 -3.14
C ALA A 37 9.74 32.86 -2.34
N ASN A 38 9.55 33.03 -1.02
CA ASN A 38 10.46 33.74 -0.10
C ASN A 38 11.80 33.00 0.12
N PHE A 39 12.44 32.50 -0.94
CA PHE A 39 13.73 31.83 -0.87
C PHE A 39 14.91 32.77 -0.58
N ASP A 40 14.77 34.08 -0.80
CA ASP A 40 15.80 35.06 -0.39
C ASP A 40 15.79 35.27 1.13
N GLU A 41 14.59 35.35 1.72
CA GLU A 41 14.39 35.42 3.17
C GLU A 41 14.72 34.08 3.83
N LEU A 42 14.27 32.96 3.25
CA LEU A 42 14.65 31.62 3.73
C LEU A 42 16.14 31.36 3.55
N GLY A 43 16.75 31.82 2.47
CA GLY A 43 18.17 31.64 2.13
C GLY A 43 19.10 32.47 3.01
N SER A 44 18.79 33.74 3.25
CA SER A 44 19.52 34.59 4.19
C SER A 44 19.40 34.06 5.63
N ASN A 45 18.21 33.61 6.04
CA ASN A 45 18.03 32.88 7.30
C ASN A 45 18.85 31.58 7.31
N LEU A 46 18.71 30.69 6.31
CA LEU A 46 19.46 29.44 6.17
C LEU A 46 20.99 29.64 6.17
N PHE A 47 21.48 30.75 5.65
CA PHE A 47 22.92 31.05 5.61
C PHE A 47 23.42 31.56 6.97
N SER A 48 22.61 32.37 7.66
CA SER A 48 22.85 32.78 9.05
C SER A 48 22.78 31.61 10.04
N TYR A 49 21.77 30.74 9.88
CA TYR A 49 21.60 29.52 10.68
C TYR A 49 22.59 28.42 10.29
N GLY A 50 22.97 28.31 9.01
CA GLY A 50 23.99 27.37 8.53
C GLY A 50 25.36 27.62 9.18
N LYS A 51 25.75 28.89 9.31
CA LYS A 51 26.93 29.31 10.08
C LYS A 51 26.83 29.08 11.59
N SER A 52 25.66 28.69 12.12
CA SER A 52 25.40 28.48 13.55
C SER A 52 24.77 27.12 13.88
N LEU A 53 24.72 26.17 12.94
CA LEU A 53 24.31 24.79 13.23
C LEU A 53 25.43 24.06 13.99
N PRO A 54 25.14 23.48 15.16
CA PRO A 54 26.15 22.81 15.97
C PRO A 54 26.48 21.42 15.40
N THR A 55 27.75 21.20 15.06
CA THR A 55 28.32 19.85 15.10
C THR A 55 28.65 19.50 16.55
N ILE A 56 28.81 18.21 16.88
CA ILE A 56 29.32 17.78 18.20
C ILE A 56 30.66 18.45 18.51
N GLU A 57 31.53 18.59 17.51
CA GLU A 57 32.79 19.30 17.59
C GLU A 57 32.60 20.77 18.06
N ASN A 58 31.62 21.50 17.50
CA ASN A 58 31.30 22.86 17.93
C ASN A 58 30.73 22.90 19.35
N ILE A 59 29.91 21.93 19.76
CA ILE A 59 29.37 21.83 21.13
C ILE A 59 30.52 21.64 22.12
N ILE A 60 31.42 20.68 21.85
CA ILE A 60 32.59 20.40 22.69
C ILE A 60 33.52 21.62 22.75
N LYS A 61 33.78 22.31 21.62
CA LYS A 61 34.57 23.54 21.59
C LYS A 61 33.96 24.67 22.41
N THR A 62 32.63 24.86 22.37
CA THR A 62 31.96 25.86 23.19
C THR A 62 32.02 25.51 24.67
N LEU A 63 31.84 24.23 25.04
CA LEU A 63 31.92 23.76 26.42
C LEU A 63 33.32 23.94 27.03
N ALA A 64 34.37 23.82 26.23
CA ALA A 64 35.75 24.12 26.65
C ALA A 64 35.98 25.62 26.96
N VAL A 65 35.01 26.50 26.66
CA VAL A 65 35.08 27.96 26.87
C VAL A 65 34.02 28.47 27.86
N ASP A 66 32.82 27.89 27.86
CA ASP A 66 31.70 28.25 28.73
C ASP A 66 30.86 27.00 29.06
N ASN A 67 31.02 26.47 30.28
CA ASN A 67 30.28 25.30 30.77
C ASN A 67 29.14 25.66 31.74
N SER A 68 28.76 26.94 31.85
CA SER A 68 27.85 27.45 32.90
C SER A 68 26.46 26.78 32.92
N PHE A 69 26.01 26.24 31.78
CA PHE A 69 24.74 25.52 31.66
C PHE A 69 24.80 24.03 32.04
N MET A 70 25.99 23.44 32.21
CA MET A 70 26.17 22.04 32.62
C MET A 70 25.68 21.77 34.05
N ALA A 71 25.55 22.81 34.89
CA ALA A 71 24.98 22.68 36.24
C ALA A 71 23.51 22.19 36.26
N ASN A 72 22.80 22.25 35.11
CA ASN A 72 21.43 21.77 34.94
C ASN A 72 21.35 20.41 34.20
N VAL A 73 22.49 19.74 34.00
CA VAL A 73 22.61 18.43 33.36
C VAL A 73 22.75 17.33 34.43
N SER A 74 22.26 16.13 34.16
CA SER A 74 22.42 14.98 35.07
C SER A 74 23.89 14.66 35.32
N ALA A 75 24.24 14.30 36.57
CA ALA A 75 25.64 14.12 37.00
C ALA A 75 26.40 13.09 36.14
N ASP A 76 25.79 11.93 35.89
CA ASP A 76 26.38 10.87 35.05
C ASP A 76 26.65 11.34 33.60
N CYS A 77 25.76 12.18 33.05
CA CYS A 77 25.94 12.77 31.72
C CYS A 77 27.04 13.84 31.74
N SER A 78 27.12 14.67 32.78
CA SER A 78 28.19 15.66 32.93
C SER A 78 29.56 14.98 33.00
N GLU A 79 29.71 13.93 33.81
CA GLU A 79 30.98 13.19 33.96
C GLU A 79 31.45 12.60 32.61
N ASP A 80 30.55 12.02 31.83
CA ASP A 80 30.86 11.53 30.48
C ASP A 80 31.18 12.65 29.49
N PHE A 81 30.52 13.80 29.60
CA PHE A 81 30.78 14.95 28.73
C PHE A 81 32.11 15.64 29.07
N ASP A 82 32.44 15.78 30.36
CA ASP A 82 33.71 16.33 30.83
C ASP A 82 34.89 15.45 30.38
N LEU A 83 34.71 14.12 30.40
CA LEU A 83 35.67 13.17 29.83
C LEU A 83 35.85 13.36 28.30
N MET A 84 34.77 13.55 27.53
CA MET A 84 34.85 13.91 26.11
C MET A 84 35.55 15.27 25.85
N VAL A 85 35.25 16.29 26.66
CA VAL A 85 35.84 17.65 26.54
C VAL A 85 37.32 17.62 26.87
N SER A 86 37.72 16.93 27.93
CA SER A 86 39.11 16.80 28.37
C SER A 86 39.99 16.15 27.30
N GLU A 87 39.55 15.03 26.71
CA GLU A 87 40.32 14.35 25.66
C GLU A 87 40.33 15.15 24.34
N THR A 88 39.23 15.85 24.01
CA THR A 88 39.24 16.77 22.87
C THR A 88 40.25 17.91 23.07
N THR A 89 40.33 18.46 24.28
CA THR A 89 41.29 19.51 24.63
C THR A 89 42.74 19.01 24.57
N ASN A 90 43.01 17.80 25.09
CA ASN A 90 44.30 17.11 24.98
C ASN A 90 44.73 16.94 23.51
N LEU A 91 43.83 16.46 22.64
CA LEU A 91 44.09 16.29 21.21
C LEU A 91 44.32 17.63 20.49
N LEU A 92 43.53 18.67 20.79
CA LEU A 92 43.69 20.01 20.22
C LEU A 92 45.00 20.69 20.64
N GLN A 93 45.52 20.39 21.83
CA GLN A 93 46.81 20.89 22.32
C GLN A 93 48.02 20.07 21.83
N GLY A 94 47.82 19.12 20.91
CA GLY A 94 48.90 18.32 20.31
C GLY A 94 49.40 17.15 21.17
N GLY A 95 48.67 16.82 22.24
CA GLY A 95 48.96 15.72 23.15
C GLY A 95 48.97 14.35 22.48
N ASN A 96 49.20 13.31 23.28
CA ASN A 96 49.12 11.94 22.80
C ASN A 96 47.70 11.42 23.00
N ALA A 97 47.14 10.81 21.95
CA ALA A 97 45.85 10.16 21.98
C ALA A 97 45.84 9.04 23.04
N THR A 98 44.86 9.08 23.95
CA THR A 98 44.64 8.01 24.93
C THR A 98 43.88 6.85 24.29
N GLY A 99 43.60 5.78 25.06
CA GLY A 99 42.70 4.71 24.62
C GLY A 99 41.30 5.23 24.25
N PHE A 100 40.83 6.29 24.92
CA PHE A 100 39.51 6.87 24.68
C PHE A 100 39.42 7.73 23.41
N ALA A 101 40.54 8.23 22.88
CA ALA A 101 40.55 9.04 21.65
C ALA A 101 39.84 8.35 20.47
N GLN A 102 39.98 7.03 20.35
CA GLN A 102 39.33 6.27 19.28
C GLN A 102 37.80 6.22 19.46
N THR A 103 37.33 6.04 20.70
CA THR A 103 35.91 6.08 21.07
C THR A 103 35.29 7.46 20.82
N LEU A 104 36.00 8.52 21.20
CA LEU A 104 35.60 9.91 20.92
C LEU A 104 35.46 10.17 19.41
N LEU A 105 36.41 9.68 18.59
CA LEU A 105 36.34 9.83 17.13
C LEU A 105 35.18 9.05 16.51
N GLN A 106 34.90 7.83 16.99
CA GLN A 106 33.72 7.07 16.54
C GLN A 106 32.41 7.78 16.89
N LEU A 107 32.33 8.43 18.05
CA LEU A 107 31.16 9.20 18.47
C LEU A 107 30.95 10.45 17.59
N ILE A 108 32.03 11.14 17.24
CA ILE A 108 31.99 12.28 16.31
C ILE A 108 31.65 11.82 14.88
N ASP A 109 32.24 10.72 14.39
CA ASP A 109 32.04 10.29 13.01
C ASP A 109 30.66 9.67 12.77
N SER A 110 30.15 8.90 13.73
CA SER A 110 28.80 8.32 13.70
C SER A 110 27.68 9.36 13.84
N SER A 111 28.01 10.62 14.11
CA SER A 111 27.05 11.73 14.16
C SER A 111 26.82 12.35 12.78
N GLY A 112 25.60 12.83 12.57
CA GLY A 112 25.16 13.52 11.37
C GLY A 112 25.91 14.82 11.14
N LYS A 113 26.26 15.10 9.88
CA LYS A 113 27.03 16.26 9.44
C LYS A 113 26.25 17.01 8.35
N PRO A 114 26.23 18.36 8.31
CA PRO A 114 25.56 19.11 7.25
C PRO A 114 26.02 18.70 5.85
N GLY A 115 25.17 17.97 5.14
CA GLY A 115 25.43 17.47 3.80
C GLY A 115 25.05 18.48 2.71
N ALA A 116 25.60 18.27 1.51
CA ALA A 116 25.25 19.06 0.33
C ALA A 116 23.73 19.03 0.03
N GLY A 117 23.26 20.02 -0.73
CA GLY A 117 21.86 20.10 -1.15
C GLY A 117 20.94 20.90 -0.23
N ILE A 118 21.47 21.71 0.71
CA ILE A 118 20.65 22.60 1.57
C ILE A 118 19.71 23.48 0.73
N LEU A 119 20.23 24.12 -0.33
CA LEU A 119 19.44 24.91 -1.29
C LEU A 119 18.49 24.06 -2.18
N LEU A 120 18.61 22.73 -2.13
CA LEU A 120 17.70 21.77 -2.77
C LEU A 120 16.71 21.16 -1.76
N GLY A 121 16.64 21.70 -0.54
CA GLY A 121 15.76 21.26 0.53
C GLY A 121 16.33 20.18 1.44
N ASN A 122 17.66 20.00 1.49
CA ASN A 122 18.28 19.12 2.48
C ASN A 122 18.22 19.74 3.89
N THR A 123 17.26 19.33 4.70
CA THR A 123 17.10 19.77 6.10
C THR A 123 17.35 18.66 7.11
N ARG A 124 17.80 17.48 6.65
CA ARG A 124 17.90 16.25 7.46
C ARG A 124 19.26 15.60 7.30
N TRP A 125 20.01 15.51 8.39
CA TRP A 125 21.39 15.03 8.41
C TRP A 125 21.53 13.86 9.36
N PHE A 126 21.28 12.67 8.81
CA PHE A 126 21.40 11.40 9.51
C PHE A 126 22.87 11.03 9.73
N GLY A 127 23.15 10.42 10.89
CA GLY A 127 24.43 9.83 11.25
C GLY A 127 24.46 8.33 10.97
N LEU A 128 25.55 7.67 11.37
CA LEU A 128 25.71 6.22 11.24
C LEU A 128 25.18 5.52 12.49
N PHE A 129 23.85 5.35 12.54
CA PHE A 129 23.10 4.70 13.63
C PHE A 129 23.77 3.42 14.20
N LYS A 130 24.16 2.48 13.33
CA LYS A 130 24.77 1.21 13.75
C LYS A 130 26.17 1.37 14.35
N GLU A 131 26.92 2.38 13.90
CA GLU A 131 28.25 2.67 14.44
C GLU A 131 28.13 3.27 15.84
N CYS A 132 27.25 4.28 16.01
CA CYS A 132 26.98 4.87 17.32
C CYS A 132 26.55 3.83 18.37
N GLN A 133 25.73 2.84 17.98
CA GLN A 133 25.30 1.75 18.86
C GLN A 133 26.41 0.73 19.19
N ALA A 134 27.47 0.65 18.39
CA ALA A 134 28.59 -0.26 18.62
C ALA A 134 29.66 0.34 19.55
N ILE A 135 29.51 1.60 19.98
CA ILE A 135 30.44 2.28 20.87
C ILE A 135 30.22 1.80 22.30
N GLU A 136 31.16 0.99 22.80
CA GLU A 136 31.34 0.67 24.22
C GLU A 136 32.82 0.80 24.56
N TYR A 137 33.13 1.44 25.69
CA TYR A 137 34.49 1.62 26.20
C TYR A 137 34.51 1.43 27.72
N ASP A 138 35.45 0.61 28.21
CA ASP A 138 35.57 0.31 29.62
C ASP A 138 36.48 1.32 30.33
N LEU A 139 35.92 2.04 31.32
CA LEU A 139 36.66 2.96 32.20
C LEU A 139 37.15 2.24 33.48
N GLY A 140 37.04 0.91 33.55
CA GLY A 140 37.42 0.05 34.68
C GLY A 140 36.39 0.02 35.80
N ASN A 141 35.86 1.19 36.19
CA ASN A 141 34.81 1.30 37.20
C ASN A 141 33.39 1.35 36.61
N ARG A 142 33.26 1.76 35.34
CA ARG A 142 31.97 1.88 34.62
C ARG A 142 32.20 1.83 33.10
N THR A 143 31.17 1.44 32.35
CA THR A 143 31.24 1.41 30.87
C THR A 143 30.69 2.71 30.27
N PHE A 144 31.50 3.42 29.51
CA PHE A 144 31.04 4.45 28.58
C PHE A 144 30.37 3.77 27.39
N ALA A 145 29.22 4.27 26.93
CA ALA A 145 28.52 3.72 25.77
C ALA A 145 27.85 4.81 24.94
N GLY A 146 27.83 4.62 23.63
CA GLY A 146 27.14 5.51 22.69
C GLY A 146 25.62 5.33 22.70
N LYS A 147 24.91 6.41 22.37
CA LYS A 147 23.46 6.44 22.21
C LYS A 147 23.09 7.45 21.14
N TYR A 148 22.28 6.99 20.18
CA TYR A 148 21.91 7.76 19.00
C TYR A 148 20.66 8.59 19.27
N ASN A 149 20.63 9.86 18.87
CA ASN A 149 19.51 10.75 19.13
C ASN A 149 19.23 11.63 17.91
N HIS A 150 17.97 11.68 17.45
CA HIS A 150 17.52 12.71 16.51
C HIS A 150 17.27 14.01 17.27
N VAL A 151 17.94 15.10 16.91
CA VAL A 151 17.71 16.43 17.47
C VAL A 151 16.99 17.29 16.44
N ILE A 152 15.80 17.76 16.81
CA ILE A 152 14.89 18.49 15.94
C ILE A 152 14.96 19.97 16.32
N PHE A 153 15.20 20.85 15.35
CA PHE A 153 15.38 22.28 15.54
C PHE A 153 14.28 23.07 14.83
N ALA A 154 13.78 24.16 15.44
CA ALA A 154 12.83 25.10 14.83
C ALA A 154 13.30 26.56 14.96
N PRO A 155 13.49 27.31 13.85
CA PRO A 155 14.02 28.69 13.90
C PRO A 155 13.08 29.73 14.54
N SER A 156 11.76 29.54 14.42
CA SER A 156 10.75 30.58 14.76
C SER A 156 10.27 30.56 16.22
N GLY A 157 11.07 30.01 17.13
CA GLY A 157 10.71 29.84 18.55
C GLY A 157 10.01 28.51 18.85
N ALA A 158 10.47 27.83 19.90
CA ALA A 158 10.06 26.47 20.23
C ALA A 158 8.70 26.39 20.96
N ASN A 159 7.61 26.25 20.21
CA ASN A 159 6.34 25.73 20.71
C ASN A 159 6.18 24.27 20.29
N LYS A 160 5.95 23.34 21.22
CA LYS A 160 5.87 21.89 20.91
C LYS A 160 4.84 21.53 19.82
N THR A 161 3.80 22.35 19.66
CA THR A 161 2.76 22.20 18.61
C THR A 161 3.25 22.48 17.19
N THR A 162 4.25 23.33 16.99
CA THR A 162 4.87 23.54 15.65
C THR A 162 5.86 22.44 15.29
N CYS A 163 6.46 21.79 16.29
CA CYS A 163 7.33 20.62 16.09
C CYS A 163 6.54 19.41 15.56
N THR A 164 5.33 19.16 16.10
CA THR A 164 4.48 18.01 15.73
C THR A 164 3.78 18.12 14.37
N SER A 165 3.85 19.28 13.71
CA SER A 165 3.24 19.51 12.38
C SER A 165 4.28 19.48 11.24
N ALA A 166 5.43 18.83 11.49
CA ALA A 166 6.51 18.62 10.53
C ALA A 166 6.13 17.74 9.33
N SER A 167 5.45 18.34 8.35
CA SER A 167 5.57 17.90 6.96
C SER A 167 7.05 17.80 6.59
N PRO A 168 7.53 16.78 5.87
CA PRO A 168 8.94 16.68 5.47
C PRO A 168 9.42 17.77 4.50
N ILE A 169 8.51 18.64 4.05
CA ILE A 169 8.79 19.86 3.27
C ILE A 169 8.64 21.13 4.15
N SER A 170 8.54 20.99 5.48
CA SER A 170 8.58 22.10 6.43
C SER A 170 9.91 22.84 6.27
N PRO A 171 9.93 24.08 5.77
CA PRO A 171 11.17 24.86 5.65
C PRO A 171 11.65 25.37 7.02
N ASN A 172 10.85 25.16 8.06
CA ASN A 172 11.02 25.70 9.41
C ASN A 172 11.51 24.64 10.42
N THR A 173 11.96 23.46 9.95
CA THR A 173 12.47 22.40 10.83
C THR A 173 13.69 21.72 10.24
N PHE A 174 14.76 21.60 11.04
CA PHE A 174 15.97 20.84 10.71
C PHE A 174 16.10 19.63 11.63
N THR A 175 16.77 18.58 11.17
CA THR A 175 17.09 17.41 11.98
C THR A 175 18.56 17.08 11.81
N ILE A 176 19.30 17.04 12.92
CA ILE A 176 20.65 16.48 12.98
C ILE A 176 20.60 15.30 13.94
N ASP A 177 21.20 14.20 13.53
CA ASP A 177 21.35 13.04 14.40
C ASP A 177 22.69 13.12 15.14
N VAL A 178 22.69 12.93 16.45
CA VAL A 178 23.88 13.01 17.30
C VAL A 178 24.08 11.72 18.07
N CYS A 179 25.29 11.19 18.01
CA CYS A 179 25.74 10.15 18.94
C CYS A 179 26.26 10.84 20.20
N LEU A 180 25.69 10.54 21.36
CA LEU A 180 26.07 11.12 22.65
C LEU A 180 26.16 10.01 23.71
N PRO A 181 26.77 10.28 24.89
CA PRO A 181 26.83 9.31 25.96
C PRO A 181 25.44 8.78 26.36
N LYS A 182 25.36 7.47 26.63
CA LYS A 182 24.11 6.76 26.97
C LYS A 182 23.48 7.21 28.28
N THR A 183 24.30 7.76 29.18
CA THR A 183 23.94 8.44 30.43
C THR A 183 23.06 9.66 30.19
N CYS A 184 23.26 10.39 29.08
CA CYS A 184 22.49 11.60 28.77
C CYS A 184 21.03 11.28 28.40
N SER A 185 20.11 11.94 29.10
CA SER A 185 18.67 11.94 28.80
C SER A 185 18.33 12.91 27.65
N ALA A 186 17.13 12.80 27.10
CA ALA A 186 16.65 13.74 26.07
C ALA A 186 16.60 15.19 26.58
N ILE A 187 16.36 15.39 27.89
CA ILE A 187 16.35 16.71 28.54
C ILE A 187 17.77 17.26 28.68
N ASP A 188 18.74 16.42 29.06
CA ASP A 188 20.15 16.80 29.12
C ASP A 188 20.64 17.30 27.76
N ILE A 189 20.29 16.58 26.68
CA ILE A 189 20.65 16.95 25.31
C ILE A 189 19.97 18.27 24.89
N GLU A 190 18.69 18.49 25.23
CA GLU A 190 18.01 19.77 25.00
C GLU A 190 18.73 20.93 25.72
N THR A 191 19.14 20.73 26.98
CA THR A 191 19.87 21.72 27.78
C THR A 191 21.27 22.00 27.21
N ILE A 192 22.04 20.95 26.88
CA ILE A 192 23.40 21.08 26.33
C ILE A 192 23.39 21.84 25.00
N VAL A 193 22.49 21.47 24.07
CA VAL A 193 22.45 22.07 22.73
C VAL A 193 21.92 23.51 22.78
N ASN A 194 20.85 23.79 23.54
CA ASN A 194 20.35 25.16 23.68
C ASN A 194 21.33 26.07 24.45
N GLY A 195 22.05 25.53 25.43
CA GLY A 195 23.10 26.21 26.19
C GLY A 195 24.30 26.58 25.32
N ALA A 196 24.86 25.61 24.58
CA ALA A 196 25.98 25.83 23.67
C ALA A 196 25.66 26.84 22.54
N LEU A 197 24.41 26.93 22.11
CA LEU A 197 23.96 27.91 21.11
C LEU A 197 23.48 29.25 21.71
N LYS A 198 23.35 29.35 23.04
CA LYS A 198 22.77 30.48 23.77
C LYS A 198 21.38 30.90 23.24
N LYS A 199 20.62 29.95 22.68
CA LYS A 199 19.30 30.13 22.08
C LYS A 199 18.45 28.88 22.25
N LYS A 200 17.17 29.06 22.59
CA LYS A 200 16.20 27.95 22.65
C LYS A 200 15.63 27.64 21.26
N ILE A 201 16.33 26.79 20.51
CA ILE A 201 15.94 26.36 19.17
C ILE A 201 15.65 24.86 19.04
N VAL A 202 16.04 24.05 20.02
CA VAL A 202 15.66 22.62 20.06
C VAL A 202 14.16 22.50 20.34
N CYS A 203 13.49 21.74 19.49
CA CYS A 203 12.06 21.46 19.50
C CYS A 203 11.77 20.19 20.32
N GLU A 204 12.52 19.13 20.01
CA GLU A 204 12.36 17.78 20.54
C GLU A 204 13.64 16.98 20.32
N VAL A 205 13.96 16.06 21.24
CA VAL A 205 15.06 15.10 21.12
C VAL A 205 14.50 13.69 21.22
N GLN A 206 14.72 12.86 20.19
CA GLN A 206 14.24 11.48 20.14
C GLN A 206 15.41 10.50 20.22
N SER A 207 15.54 9.79 21.35
CA SER A 207 16.58 8.77 21.54
C SER A 207 16.23 7.45 20.86
N LEU A 208 17.20 6.89 20.13
CA LEU A 208 17.18 5.52 19.61
C LEU A 208 18.20 4.62 20.34
N PRO A 209 17.96 3.30 20.41
CA PRO A 209 16.74 2.62 19.96
C PRO A 209 15.61 2.83 20.97
N ARG A 210 14.38 3.05 20.49
CA ARG A 210 13.20 3.14 21.37
C ARG A 210 13.08 1.82 22.16
N LYS A 211 12.69 1.90 23.44
CA LYS A 211 12.39 0.70 24.25
C LYS A 211 11.15 0.03 23.65
N ALA A 212 11.35 -1.09 22.97
CA ALA A 212 10.26 -1.90 22.43
C ALA A 212 9.49 -2.56 23.59
N HIS A 213 8.24 -2.13 23.82
CA HIS A 213 7.38 -2.69 24.85
C HIS A 213 6.46 -3.74 24.24
N ALA A 214 6.80 -5.02 24.41
CA ALA A 214 5.91 -6.14 24.11
C ALA A 214 4.67 -6.06 25.02
N ASN A 215 3.51 -5.73 24.45
CA ASN A 215 2.26 -5.72 25.19
C ASN A 215 1.48 -7.02 24.92
N ALA A 216 0.33 -7.20 25.58
CA ALA A 216 -0.51 -8.38 25.35
C ALA A 216 -0.92 -8.54 23.88
N GLY A 217 -1.18 -7.43 23.18
CA GLY A 217 -1.48 -7.41 21.74
C GLY A 217 -0.33 -7.94 20.87
N THR A 218 0.93 -7.66 21.23
CA THR A 218 2.12 -8.21 20.55
C THR A 218 2.08 -9.74 20.62
N TRP A 219 1.97 -10.30 21.83
CA TRP A 219 1.99 -11.74 22.04
C TRP A 219 0.78 -12.44 21.39
N ILE A 220 -0.43 -11.87 21.51
CA ILE A 220 -1.63 -12.37 20.85
C ILE A 220 -1.44 -12.41 19.32
N THR A 221 -0.93 -11.34 18.73
CA THR A 221 -0.69 -11.25 17.27
C THR A 221 0.34 -12.27 16.81
N LEU A 222 1.47 -12.40 17.52
CA LEU A 222 2.52 -13.37 17.20
C LEU A 222 2.02 -14.82 17.35
N VAL A 223 1.24 -15.14 18.38
CA VAL A 223 0.66 -16.48 18.57
C VAL A 223 -0.34 -16.81 17.46
N ILE A 224 -1.21 -15.88 17.06
CA ILE A 224 -2.16 -16.12 15.95
C ILE A 224 -1.41 -16.38 14.64
N ILE A 225 -0.38 -15.58 14.32
CA ILE A 225 0.45 -15.78 13.14
C ILE A 225 1.16 -17.14 13.21
N ALA A 226 1.80 -17.47 14.34
CA ALA A 226 2.49 -18.74 14.53
C ALA A 226 1.56 -19.96 14.38
N VAL A 227 0.34 -19.89 14.93
CA VAL A 227 -0.68 -20.94 14.79
C VAL A 227 -1.11 -21.10 13.33
N VAL A 228 -1.42 -20.02 12.61
CA VAL A 228 -1.82 -20.11 11.19
C VAL A 228 -0.67 -20.68 10.34
N LEU A 229 0.58 -20.31 10.62
CA LEU A 229 1.74 -20.86 9.91
C LEU A 229 1.98 -22.33 10.25
N PHE A 230 1.84 -22.74 11.50
CA PHE A 230 1.92 -24.14 11.91
C PHE A 230 0.84 -24.99 11.21
N LEU A 231 -0.42 -24.53 11.21
CA LEU A 231 -1.51 -25.18 10.50
C LEU A 231 -1.22 -25.24 8.99
N GLY A 232 -0.73 -24.16 8.40
CA GLY A 232 -0.46 -24.08 6.96
C GLY A 232 0.72 -24.93 6.49
N VAL A 233 1.80 -25.02 7.27
CA VAL A 233 2.94 -25.91 7.00
C VAL A 233 2.52 -27.38 7.15
N THR A 234 1.90 -27.74 8.27
CA THR A 234 1.49 -29.13 8.52
C THR A 234 0.45 -29.62 7.50
N ALA A 235 -0.53 -28.77 7.15
CA ALA A 235 -1.50 -29.08 6.09
C ALA A 235 -0.85 -29.19 4.70
N SER A 236 0.19 -28.40 4.41
CA SER A 236 0.94 -28.49 3.14
C SER A 236 1.71 -29.81 3.03
N VAL A 237 2.35 -30.26 4.12
CA VAL A 237 3.03 -31.56 4.18
C VAL A 237 2.03 -32.70 3.91
N PHE A 238 0.85 -32.66 4.53
CA PHE A 238 -0.20 -33.63 4.25
C PHE A 238 -0.69 -33.60 2.79
N ASP A 239 -1.01 -32.41 2.27
CA ASP A 239 -1.54 -32.25 0.90
C ASP A 239 -0.52 -32.64 -0.18
N TYR A 240 0.78 -32.50 0.08
CA TYR A 240 1.83 -32.89 -0.85
C TYR A 240 2.17 -34.38 -0.78
N PHE A 241 2.41 -34.92 0.42
CA PHE A 241 2.92 -36.30 0.58
C PHE A 241 1.83 -37.36 0.78
N VAL A 242 0.70 -37.04 1.43
CA VAL A 242 -0.27 -38.05 1.91
C VAL A 242 -1.57 -38.03 1.10
N LEU A 243 -2.10 -36.85 0.78
CA LEU A 243 -3.33 -36.69 0.01
C LEU A 243 -3.36 -37.45 -1.33
N PRO A 244 -2.26 -37.52 -2.13
CA PRO A 244 -2.30 -38.25 -3.40
C PRO A 244 -2.69 -39.72 -3.25
N TYR A 245 -2.29 -40.36 -2.15
CA TYR A 245 -2.56 -41.77 -1.86
C TYR A 245 -3.90 -41.97 -1.14
N HIS A 246 -4.23 -41.09 -0.19
CA HIS A 246 -5.43 -41.23 0.66
C HIS A 246 -6.67 -40.50 0.12
N LYS A 247 -6.68 -40.04 -1.14
CA LYS A 247 -7.76 -39.20 -1.69
C LYS A 247 -9.17 -39.80 -1.62
N GLN A 248 -9.29 -41.13 -1.61
CA GLN A 248 -10.58 -41.83 -1.53
C GLN A 248 -11.03 -42.12 -0.09
N GLU A 249 -10.17 -41.90 0.91
CA GLU A 249 -10.45 -42.26 2.29
C GLU A 249 -11.54 -41.36 2.92
N PRO A 250 -12.47 -41.93 3.72
CA PRO A 250 -13.59 -41.17 4.28
C PRO A 250 -13.13 -40.06 5.25
N TYR A 251 -12.02 -40.25 5.97
CA TYR A 251 -11.51 -39.25 6.91
C TYR A 251 -11.04 -37.96 6.21
N VAL A 252 -10.59 -38.03 4.95
CA VAL A 252 -10.18 -36.84 4.15
C VAL A 252 -11.35 -35.90 3.88
N ASN A 253 -12.58 -36.45 3.88
CA ASN A 253 -13.83 -35.70 3.72
C ASN A 253 -14.47 -35.27 5.05
N SER A 254 -13.86 -35.59 6.21
CA SER A 254 -14.35 -35.12 7.50
C SER A 254 -14.23 -33.61 7.65
N LEU A 255 -15.11 -32.99 8.47
CA LEU A 255 -15.18 -31.53 8.60
C LEU A 255 -13.86 -30.93 9.12
N TRP A 256 -13.30 -31.51 10.19
CA TRP A 256 -12.06 -31.02 10.79
C TRP A 256 -10.89 -31.07 9.78
N MET A 257 -10.83 -32.12 8.97
CA MET A 257 -9.78 -32.31 7.97
C MET A 257 -9.90 -31.29 6.83
N GLN A 258 -11.13 -30.99 6.37
CA GLN A 258 -11.36 -29.92 5.39
C GLN A 258 -11.03 -28.53 5.96
N CYS A 259 -11.36 -28.26 7.23
CA CYS A 259 -11.03 -27.01 7.91
C CYS A 259 -9.50 -26.81 8.04
N TRP A 260 -8.76 -27.83 8.48
CA TRP A 260 -7.30 -27.76 8.59
C TRP A 260 -6.63 -27.61 7.22
N ARG A 261 -7.02 -28.42 6.24
CA ARG A 261 -6.50 -28.36 4.86
C ARG A 261 -6.81 -27.05 4.13
N SER A 262 -7.76 -26.25 4.61
CA SER A 262 -8.02 -24.91 4.07
C SER A 262 -6.80 -23.98 4.19
N PHE A 263 -5.97 -24.15 5.24
CA PHE A 263 -4.77 -23.35 5.48
C PHE A 263 -3.52 -23.80 4.70
N SER A 264 -3.62 -24.90 3.95
CA SER A 264 -2.52 -25.48 3.16
C SER A 264 -1.88 -24.47 2.20
N LEU A 265 -0.71 -23.95 2.58
CA LEU A 265 0.08 -22.98 1.80
C LEU A 265 0.38 -23.53 0.40
N TYR A 266 0.73 -24.81 0.28
CA TYR A 266 0.98 -25.47 -1.00
C TYR A 266 -0.24 -25.37 -1.94
N THR A 267 -1.42 -25.80 -1.50
CA THR A 267 -2.61 -25.76 -2.37
C THR A 267 -3.11 -24.34 -2.60
N ASN A 268 -2.92 -23.43 -1.66
CA ASN A 268 -3.27 -22.03 -1.80
C ASN A 268 -2.37 -21.34 -2.85
N VAL A 269 -1.05 -21.56 -2.83
CA VAL A 269 -0.13 -21.07 -3.86
C VAL A 269 -0.44 -21.67 -5.24
N VAL A 270 -0.66 -22.99 -5.33
CA VAL A 270 -1.05 -23.65 -6.59
C VAL A 270 -2.36 -23.07 -7.16
N GLU A 271 -3.31 -22.71 -6.30
CA GLU A 271 -4.56 -22.08 -6.72
C GLU A 271 -4.36 -20.65 -7.25
N ILE A 272 -3.48 -19.84 -6.63
CA ILE A 272 -3.15 -18.49 -7.10
C ILE A 272 -2.63 -18.54 -8.54
N PHE A 273 -1.74 -19.49 -8.86
CA PHE A 273 -1.19 -19.67 -10.21
C PHE A 273 -2.09 -20.48 -11.16
N ASN A 274 -3.24 -21.02 -10.72
CA ASN A 274 -4.11 -21.82 -11.58
C ASN A 274 -4.90 -20.97 -12.60
N THR A 275 -4.44 -20.96 -13.84
CA THR A 275 -5.03 -20.22 -14.97
C THR A 275 -6.09 -20.99 -15.77
N LYS A 276 -6.35 -22.28 -15.49
CA LYS A 276 -7.26 -23.16 -16.26
C LYS A 276 -8.71 -22.63 -16.36
N GLY A 277 -9.11 -21.72 -15.47
CA GLY A 277 -10.42 -21.07 -15.48
C GLY A 277 -10.51 -19.78 -16.29
N ALA A 278 -9.40 -19.20 -16.76
CA ALA A 278 -9.32 -17.84 -17.28
C ALA A 278 -10.23 -17.62 -18.51
N ASN A 279 -10.20 -18.54 -19.46
CA ASN A 279 -10.87 -18.43 -20.76
C ASN A 279 -12.31 -18.99 -20.75
N LYS A 280 -12.90 -19.23 -19.57
CA LYS A 280 -14.27 -19.78 -19.48
C LYS A 280 -15.31 -18.73 -19.92
N PRO A 281 -16.32 -19.11 -20.73
CA PRO A 281 -17.34 -18.19 -21.21
C PRO A 281 -18.12 -17.56 -20.05
N GLY A 282 -18.20 -16.22 -20.04
CA GLY A 282 -18.80 -15.44 -18.96
C GLY A 282 -17.84 -15.03 -17.84
N ASN A 283 -16.54 -15.31 -17.98
CA ASN A 283 -15.50 -14.59 -17.24
C ASN A 283 -15.22 -13.22 -17.89
N ILE A 284 -14.82 -12.22 -17.12
CA ILE A 284 -14.53 -10.87 -17.60
C ILE A 284 -13.00 -10.69 -17.60
N GLY A 285 -12.36 -11.18 -18.67
CA GLY A 285 -10.90 -11.29 -18.80
C GLY A 285 -10.09 -10.04 -18.40
N PRO A 286 -10.42 -8.82 -18.90
CA PRO A 286 -9.62 -7.61 -18.67
C PRO A 286 -9.46 -7.16 -17.21
N LEU A 287 -10.32 -7.63 -16.30
CA LEU A 287 -10.33 -7.14 -14.91
C LEU A 287 -9.03 -7.44 -14.18
N ASN A 288 -8.38 -8.59 -14.45
CA ASN A 288 -7.14 -8.96 -13.80
C ASN A 288 -5.97 -8.06 -14.22
N CYS A 289 -5.91 -7.71 -15.52
CA CYS A 289 -4.96 -6.72 -16.05
C CYS A 289 -5.15 -5.35 -15.39
N MET A 290 -6.40 -4.85 -15.34
CA MET A 290 -6.74 -3.58 -14.69
C MET A 290 -6.34 -3.54 -13.21
N ARG A 291 -6.53 -4.66 -12.48
CA ARG A 291 -6.10 -4.78 -11.07
C ARG A 291 -4.59 -4.67 -10.91
N PHE A 292 -3.85 -5.40 -11.74
CA PHE A 292 -2.38 -5.39 -11.70
C PHE A 292 -1.82 -3.99 -11.95
N PHE A 293 -2.23 -3.32 -13.03
CA PHE A 293 -1.74 -1.97 -13.32
C PHE A 293 -2.19 -0.95 -12.27
N SER A 294 -3.42 -1.07 -11.74
CA SER A 294 -3.89 -0.19 -10.66
C SER A 294 -3.07 -0.38 -9.38
N ILE A 295 -2.79 -1.62 -8.94
CA ILE A 295 -2.01 -1.82 -7.72
C ILE A 295 -0.55 -1.39 -7.89
N CYS A 296 0.08 -1.65 -9.04
CA CYS A 296 1.42 -1.14 -9.33
C CYS A 296 1.48 0.38 -9.28
N TRP A 297 0.44 1.08 -9.74
CA TRP A 297 0.33 2.53 -9.68
C TRP A 297 0.13 3.06 -8.25
N VAL A 298 -0.65 2.36 -7.40
CA VAL A 298 -0.75 2.64 -5.95
C VAL A 298 0.61 2.49 -5.26
N VAL A 299 1.32 1.37 -5.49
CA VAL A 299 2.63 1.11 -4.87
C VAL A 299 3.65 2.14 -5.33
N MET A 300 3.69 2.45 -6.63
CA MET A 300 4.56 3.49 -7.19
C MET A 300 4.25 4.88 -6.61
N GLY A 301 2.97 5.25 -6.48
CA GLY A 301 2.54 6.50 -5.85
C GLY A 301 3.08 6.64 -4.43
N HIS A 302 2.74 5.71 -3.53
CA HIS A 302 3.20 5.74 -2.14
C HIS A 302 4.73 5.64 -2.02
N SER A 303 5.40 4.86 -2.87
CA SER A 303 6.87 4.78 -2.88
C SER A 303 7.51 6.13 -3.22
N ILE A 304 7.01 6.82 -4.25
CA ILE A 304 7.52 8.15 -4.64
C ILE A 304 7.26 9.18 -3.53
N ILE A 305 6.10 9.11 -2.87
CA ILE A 305 5.81 9.91 -1.67
C ILE A 305 6.93 9.71 -0.63
N PHE A 306 7.21 8.47 -0.22
CA PHE A 306 8.26 8.18 0.75
C PHE A 306 9.66 8.64 0.29
N PHE A 307 10.04 8.39 -0.97
CA PHE A 307 11.34 8.86 -1.48
C PHE A 307 11.50 10.38 -1.47
N ILE A 308 10.42 11.15 -1.66
CA ILE A 308 10.47 12.61 -1.48
C ILE A 308 10.74 12.96 -0.01
N LEU A 309 10.07 12.30 0.95
CA LEU A 309 10.25 12.55 2.40
C LEU A 309 11.67 12.23 2.90
N TYR A 310 12.36 11.29 2.23
CA TYR A 310 13.66 10.76 2.62
C TYR A 310 14.73 10.99 1.54
N SER A 311 14.68 12.14 0.86
CA SER A 311 15.70 12.55 -0.10
C SER A 311 16.59 13.70 0.39
N VAL A 312 17.84 13.73 -0.05
CA VAL A 312 18.75 14.88 0.17
C VAL A 312 18.46 16.06 -0.78
N ASN A 313 17.62 15.88 -1.78
CA ASN A 313 17.33 16.88 -2.79
C ASN A 313 15.86 16.89 -3.23
N PRO A 314 14.90 17.08 -2.29
CA PRO A 314 13.46 17.09 -2.60
C PRO A 314 13.07 18.16 -3.64
N ALA A 315 13.80 19.27 -3.75
CA ALA A 315 13.56 20.26 -4.81
C ALA A 315 13.79 19.68 -6.22
N SER A 316 14.70 18.71 -6.39
CA SER A 316 14.91 18.01 -7.67
C SER A 316 13.74 17.08 -8.01
N PHE A 317 13.05 16.51 -7.02
CA PHE A 317 11.77 15.86 -7.22
C PHE A 317 10.67 16.85 -7.61
N MET A 318 10.60 18.03 -6.99
CA MET A 318 9.60 19.05 -7.36
C MET A 318 9.74 19.49 -8.82
N LYS A 319 10.97 19.56 -9.37
CA LYS A 319 11.20 19.81 -10.81
C LYS A 319 10.50 18.78 -11.72
N LEU A 320 10.23 17.55 -11.27
CA LEU A 320 9.48 16.58 -12.07
C LEU A 320 8.05 17.02 -12.42
N GLN A 321 7.44 17.87 -11.59
CA GLN A 321 6.09 18.42 -11.83
C GLN A 321 6.02 19.30 -13.11
N GLN A 322 7.18 19.72 -13.64
CA GLN A 322 7.27 20.41 -14.93
C GLN A 322 6.96 19.48 -16.12
N TYR A 323 7.15 18.16 -16.00
CA TYR A 323 6.87 17.21 -17.08
C TYR A 323 5.39 16.80 -17.07
N ARG A 324 4.70 16.92 -18.21
CA ARG A 324 3.28 16.52 -18.34
C ARG A 324 3.05 15.06 -17.94
N ILE A 325 3.98 14.16 -18.27
CA ILE A 325 3.91 12.72 -17.96
C ILE A 325 3.90 12.48 -16.43
N PHE A 326 4.58 13.30 -15.63
CA PHE A 326 4.57 13.16 -14.18
C PHE A 326 3.19 13.46 -13.56
N SER A 327 2.31 14.15 -14.27
CA SER A 327 0.89 14.30 -13.86
C SER A 327 0.19 12.95 -13.74
N ILE A 328 0.63 11.90 -14.44
CA ILE A 328 0.10 10.53 -14.28
C ILE A 328 0.44 9.99 -12.88
N ILE A 329 1.64 10.27 -12.35
CA ILE A 329 2.04 9.85 -11.00
C ILE A 329 1.21 10.60 -9.95
N ASN A 330 1.09 11.92 -10.09
CA ASN A 330 0.33 12.74 -9.16
C ASN A 330 -1.18 12.43 -9.19
N ASN A 331 -1.73 12.06 -10.35
CA ASN A 331 -3.13 11.63 -10.49
C ASN A 331 -3.37 10.14 -10.16
N SER A 332 -2.48 9.53 -9.34
CA SER A 332 -2.57 8.12 -8.95
C SER A 332 -3.85 7.73 -8.20
N TYR A 333 -4.66 8.67 -7.73
CA TYR A 333 -5.96 8.38 -7.11
C TYR A 333 -6.98 7.72 -8.06
N PHE A 334 -6.83 7.82 -9.38
CA PHE A 334 -7.69 7.07 -10.31
C PHE A 334 -7.45 5.54 -10.25
N SER A 335 -6.31 5.10 -9.71
CA SER A 335 -6.07 3.67 -9.46
C SER A 335 -7.06 3.08 -8.45
N VAL A 336 -7.40 3.81 -7.38
CA VAL A 336 -8.42 3.37 -6.41
C VAL A 336 -9.85 3.53 -6.93
N ASP A 337 -10.12 4.55 -7.76
CA ASP A 337 -11.39 4.67 -8.47
C ASP A 337 -11.63 3.47 -9.41
N THR A 338 -10.58 2.91 -10.01
CA THR A 338 -10.65 1.67 -10.80
C THR A 338 -11.08 0.49 -9.95
N PHE A 339 -10.58 0.35 -8.71
CA PHE A 339 -11.02 -0.72 -7.81
C PHE A 339 -12.47 -0.53 -7.33
N PHE A 340 -12.89 0.69 -6.97
CA PHE A 340 -14.29 0.97 -6.63
C PHE A 340 -15.25 0.65 -7.79
N TRP A 341 -14.88 1.03 -9.01
CA TRP A 341 -15.62 0.68 -10.23
C TRP A 341 -15.74 -0.85 -10.42
N GLN A 342 -14.64 -1.58 -10.22
CA GLN A 342 -14.66 -3.05 -10.28
C GLN A 342 -15.54 -3.69 -9.20
N SER A 343 -15.52 -3.17 -7.97
CA SER A 343 -16.39 -3.63 -6.88
C SER A 343 -17.86 -3.54 -7.29
N GLY A 344 -18.32 -2.37 -7.77
CA GLY A 344 -19.70 -2.17 -8.21
C GLY A 344 -20.10 -3.06 -9.40
N LEU A 345 -19.21 -3.20 -10.38
CA LEU A 345 -19.44 -4.03 -11.58
C LEU A 345 -19.59 -5.52 -11.22
N LEU A 346 -18.60 -6.09 -10.53
CA LEU A 346 -18.58 -7.52 -10.22
C LEU A 346 -19.71 -7.90 -9.28
N LEU A 347 -19.99 -7.07 -8.28
CA LEU A 347 -21.09 -7.28 -7.36
C LEU A 347 -22.42 -7.36 -8.11
N THR A 348 -22.71 -6.37 -8.95
CA THR A 348 -23.98 -6.30 -9.68
C THR A 348 -24.10 -7.44 -10.71
N PHE A 349 -23.04 -7.73 -11.45
CA PHE A 349 -23.02 -8.81 -12.45
C PHE A 349 -23.24 -10.20 -11.83
N VAL A 350 -22.54 -10.52 -10.74
CA VAL A 350 -22.66 -11.81 -10.05
C VAL A 350 -24.00 -11.92 -9.31
N TRP A 351 -24.45 -10.85 -8.65
CA TRP A 351 -25.72 -10.85 -7.93
C TRP A 351 -26.92 -11.03 -8.87
N LEU A 352 -26.95 -10.32 -10.00
CA LEU A 352 -28.01 -10.49 -11.01
C LEU A 352 -28.03 -11.91 -11.61
N LYS A 353 -26.85 -12.52 -11.79
CA LYS A 353 -26.74 -13.93 -12.24
C LYS A 353 -27.36 -14.89 -11.21
N LYS A 354 -27.12 -14.69 -9.91
CA LYS A 354 -27.76 -15.47 -8.82
C LYS A 354 -29.28 -15.21 -8.77
N TYR A 355 -29.72 -13.96 -8.85
CA TYR A 355 -31.14 -13.58 -8.86
C TYR A 355 -31.90 -14.24 -10.03
N LYS A 356 -31.27 -14.32 -11.21
CA LYS A 356 -31.84 -15.03 -12.37
C LYS A 356 -31.96 -16.55 -12.16
N GLN A 357 -31.08 -17.15 -11.36
CA GLN A 357 -31.11 -18.59 -11.05
C GLN A 357 -32.19 -18.92 -10.01
N ASN A 358 -32.26 -18.16 -8.90
CA ASN A 358 -33.28 -18.38 -7.86
C ASN A 358 -33.69 -17.05 -7.20
N LYS A 359 -34.83 -16.49 -7.63
CA LYS A 359 -35.35 -15.21 -7.12
C LYS A 359 -35.73 -15.27 -5.64
N GLN A 360 -36.49 -16.29 -5.24
CA GLN A 360 -37.01 -16.43 -3.87
C GLN A 360 -35.87 -16.58 -2.86
N GLN A 361 -34.87 -17.39 -3.19
CA GLN A 361 -33.68 -17.55 -2.34
C GLN A 361 -32.93 -16.24 -2.18
N VAL A 362 -32.60 -15.54 -3.27
CA VAL A 362 -31.79 -14.30 -3.22
C VAL A 362 -32.51 -13.14 -2.52
N MET A 363 -33.84 -13.08 -2.60
CA MET A 363 -34.62 -12.03 -1.92
C MET A 363 -34.97 -12.37 -0.45
N SER A 364 -34.65 -13.56 0.04
CA SER A 364 -34.91 -13.96 1.43
C SER A 364 -34.04 -13.16 2.43
N ALA A 365 -34.57 -12.91 3.63
CA ALA A 365 -33.82 -12.24 4.70
C ALA A 365 -32.50 -12.99 5.05
N GLN A 366 -32.53 -14.33 5.03
CA GLN A 366 -31.33 -15.16 5.26
C GLN A 366 -30.25 -14.91 4.18
N ALA A 367 -30.64 -14.75 2.92
CA ALA A 367 -29.68 -14.46 1.85
C ALA A 367 -29.10 -13.03 1.94
N TRP A 368 -29.86 -12.04 2.40
CA TRP A 368 -29.33 -10.69 2.65
C TRP A 368 -28.41 -10.64 3.87
N ILE A 369 -28.69 -11.38 4.94
CA ILE A 369 -27.76 -11.53 6.08
C ILE A 369 -26.46 -12.18 5.61
N LEU A 370 -26.57 -13.33 4.91
CA LEU A 370 -25.40 -14.03 4.35
C LEU A 370 -24.62 -13.17 3.36
N PHE A 371 -25.29 -12.34 2.55
CA PHE A 371 -24.64 -11.42 1.60
C PHE A 371 -23.64 -10.47 2.29
N TYR A 372 -23.96 -9.98 3.49
CA TYR A 372 -23.03 -9.17 4.29
C TYR A 372 -21.98 -10.03 4.99
N VAL A 373 -22.39 -11.10 5.68
CA VAL A 373 -21.48 -11.99 6.42
C VAL A 373 -20.39 -12.56 5.51
N HIS A 374 -20.75 -13.04 4.30
CA HIS A 374 -19.79 -13.55 3.32
C HIS A 374 -18.73 -12.50 2.92
N ARG A 375 -19.10 -11.23 2.78
CA ARG A 375 -18.12 -10.19 2.42
C ARG A 375 -17.18 -9.88 3.58
N ILE A 376 -17.73 -9.76 4.79
CA ILE A 376 -16.96 -9.48 6.01
C ILE A 376 -15.99 -10.64 6.28
N VAL A 377 -16.47 -11.89 6.34
CA VAL A 377 -15.62 -13.07 6.61
C VAL A 377 -14.55 -13.27 5.54
N ARG A 378 -14.80 -12.86 4.28
CA ARG A 378 -13.80 -12.90 3.21
C ARG A 378 -12.71 -11.81 3.32
N LEU A 379 -13.08 -10.56 3.62
CA LEU A 379 -12.15 -9.42 3.59
C LEU A 379 -11.47 -9.17 4.94
N SER A 380 -12.19 -9.37 6.04
CA SER A 380 -11.75 -8.94 7.37
C SER A 380 -10.54 -9.72 7.92
N PRO A 381 -10.41 -11.05 7.80
CA PRO A 381 -9.28 -11.78 8.38
C PRO A 381 -7.88 -11.30 7.90
N PRO A 382 -7.57 -11.23 6.58
CA PRO A 382 -6.26 -10.73 6.14
C PRO A 382 -6.06 -9.24 6.45
N TYR A 383 -7.12 -8.44 6.53
CA TYR A 383 -7.08 -7.01 6.84
C TYR A 383 -6.80 -6.73 8.32
N PHE A 384 -7.56 -7.35 9.22
CA PHE A 384 -7.37 -7.24 10.67
C PHE A 384 -6.00 -7.74 11.10
N LEU A 385 -5.50 -8.81 10.49
CA LEU A 385 -4.15 -9.32 10.76
C LEU A 385 -3.05 -8.38 10.28
N VAL A 386 -3.23 -7.64 9.17
CA VAL A 386 -2.27 -6.58 8.78
C VAL A 386 -2.26 -5.45 9.79
N ILE A 387 -3.43 -4.98 10.24
CA ILE A 387 -3.51 -3.87 11.21
C ILE A 387 -2.96 -4.28 12.57
N ALA A 388 -3.26 -5.49 13.04
CA ALA A 388 -2.71 -6.04 14.27
C ALA A 388 -1.19 -6.21 14.17
N PHE A 389 -0.68 -6.77 13.07
CA PHE A 389 0.76 -6.85 12.82
C PHE A 389 1.39 -5.46 12.77
N TYR A 390 0.80 -4.50 12.06
CA TYR A 390 1.28 -3.13 11.96
C TYR A 390 1.38 -2.47 13.36
N THR A 391 0.29 -2.53 14.12
CA THR A 391 0.15 -1.89 15.43
C THR A 391 1.04 -2.51 16.51
N PHE A 392 1.03 -3.85 16.62
CA PHE A 392 1.58 -4.55 17.77
C PHE A 392 2.94 -5.21 17.53
N VAL A 393 3.39 -5.34 16.27
CA VAL A 393 4.65 -6.00 15.90
C VAL A 393 5.55 -5.09 15.08
N TYR A 394 5.04 -4.47 14.02
CA TYR A 394 5.84 -3.62 13.13
C TYR A 394 6.27 -2.31 13.83
N MET A 395 5.31 -1.50 14.27
CA MET A 395 5.59 -0.21 14.92
C MET A 395 6.44 -0.32 16.20
N PRO A 396 6.32 -1.35 17.07
CA PRO A 396 7.17 -1.42 18.27
C PRO A 396 8.54 -2.06 18.05
N PHE A 397 8.73 -2.89 17.01
CA PHE A 397 9.95 -3.71 16.84
C PHE A 397 10.70 -3.48 15.53
N ALA A 398 10.00 -3.26 14.41
CA ALA A 398 10.65 -3.10 13.11
C ALA A 398 11.28 -1.71 12.94
N THR A 399 10.59 -0.65 13.40
CA THR A 399 11.08 0.74 13.32
C THR A 399 12.28 0.99 14.24
N LYS A 400 12.41 0.22 15.33
CA LYS A 400 13.52 0.29 16.31
C LYS A 400 14.93 0.35 15.69
N ASN A 401 15.13 -0.37 14.59
CA ASN A 401 16.43 -0.52 13.92
C ASN A 401 16.51 0.24 12.57
N MET A 402 15.50 1.06 12.24
CA MET A 402 15.52 1.89 11.03
C MET A 402 16.41 3.10 11.26
N SER A 403 17.37 3.32 10.35
CA SER A 403 18.27 4.48 10.42
C SER A 403 17.53 5.77 10.00
N VAL A 404 16.56 5.61 9.12
CA VAL A 404 15.63 6.65 8.68
C VAL A 404 14.26 6.29 9.25
N ASP A 405 13.96 6.81 10.44
CA ASP A 405 12.69 6.56 11.13
C ASP A 405 11.52 7.25 10.41
N PRO A 406 10.48 6.51 9.96
CA PRO A 406 9.29 7.12 9.40
C PRO A 406 8.31 7.68 10.44
N GLU A 407 8.54 7.52 11.75
CA GLU A 407 7.64 7.93 12.84
C GLU A 407 7.64 9.45 13.16
N TRP A 408 7.56 10.30 12.13
CA TRP A 408 7.09 11.69 12.28
C TRP A 408 5.58 11.78 12.58
N THR A 409 4.87 10.67 12.45
CA THR A 409 3.52 10.49 13.00
C THR A 409 3.59 9.93 14.42
N PRO A 410 3.00 10.59 15.43
CA PRO A 410 2.74 9.97 16.73
C PRO A 410 2.05 8.61 16.56
N ASN A 411 2.35 7.64 17.45
CA ASN A 411 1.79 6.30 17.36
C ASN A 411 0.30 6.27 17.80
N TYR A 412 -0.56 6.79 16.93
CA TYR A 412 -2.02 6.76 17.07
C TYR A 412 -2.59 5.34 17.04
N CYS A 413 -1.85 4.37 16.48
CA CYS A 413 -2.24 2.96 16.49
C CYS A 413 -2.49 2.43 17.90
N THR A 414 -1.72 2.84 18.91
CA THR A 414 -1.98 2.45 20.31
C THR A 414 -3.38 2.82 20.82
N LYS A 415 -4.01 3.87 20.26
CA LYS A 415 -5.33 4.38 20.68
C LYS A 415 -6.46 4.02 19.71
N ASN A 416 -6.20 4.09 18.41
CA ASN A 416 -7.24 4.16 17.37
C ASN A 416 -7.32 2.90 16.46
N TRP A 417 -6.50 1.86 16.69
CA TRP A 417 -6.50 0.63 15.88
C TRP A 417 -7.87 -0.05 15.72
N TRP A 418 -8.75 0.08 16.71
CA TRP A 418 -10.09 -0.52 16.71
C TRP A 418 -11.04 0.14 15.69
N VAL A 419 -10.78 1.39 15.32
CA VAL A 419 -11.60 2.14 14.34
C VAL A 419 -11.47 1.54 12.94
N ASP A 420 -10.28 1.03 12.62
CA ASP A 420 -10.02 0.32 11.37
C ASP A 420 -10.76 -1.03 11.31
N PHE A 421 -10.90 -1.74 12.44
CA PHE A 421 -11.59 -3.03 12.51
C PHE A 421 -13.10 -2.92 12.22
N ILE A 422 -13.71 -1.79 12.57
CA ILE A 422 -15.14 -1.52 12.31
C ILE A 422 -15.39 -0.79 10.97
N TYR A 423 -14.36 -0.61 10.13
CA TYR A 423 -14.46 0.06 8.83
C TYR A 423 -14.93 1.53 8.88
N LEU A 424 -14.50 2.30 9.89
CA LEU A 424 -14.90 3.71 10.09
C LEU A 424 -13.73 4.71 10.16
N ASN A 425 -12.49 4.31 9.86
CA ASN A 425 -11.30 5.17 10.02
C ASN A 425 -11.24 6.38 9.06
N ASN A 426 -12.11 6.42 8.04
CA ASN A 426 -12.31 7.57 7.17
C ASN A 426 -13.34 8.59 7.71
N ALA A 427 -14.04 8.29 8.81
CA ALA A 427 -15.06 9.14 9.42
C ALA A 427 -14.77 9.46 10.89
N ILE A 428 -14.37 8.45 11.67
CA ILE A 428 -14.01 8.54 13.09
C ILE A 428 -12.49 8.67 13.20
N HIS A 429 -12.01 9.62 14.02
CA HIS A 429 -10.57 9.90 14.25
C HIS A 429 -9.72 9.99 12.96
N TYR A 430 -10.28 10.49 11.86
CA TYR A 430 -9.63 10.51 10.53
C TYR A 430 -8.31 11.30 10.47
N ARG A 431 -8.07 12.22 11.41
CA ARG A 431 -6.80 12.95 11.57
C ARG A 431 -5.71 12.11 12.26
N GLU A 432 -6.10 11.08 12.99
CA GLU A 432 -5.28 10.24 13.86
C GLU A 432 -5.48 8.75 13.51
N SER A 433 -5.64 8.45 12.22
CA SER A 433 -5.85 7.08 11.74
C SER A 433 -4.59 6.22 11.95
N CYS A 434 -4.74 4.97 12.39
CA CYS A 434 -3.61 4.08 12.62
C CYS A 434 -2.87 3.68 11.34
N TYR A 435 -3.61 3.13 10.36
CA TYR A 435 -3.03 2.64 9.11
C TYR A 435 -3.63 3.40 7.93
N PRO A 436 -3.16 4.61 7.58
CA PRO A 436 -3.90 5.57 6.78
C PRO A 436 -4.52 5.02 5.48
N VAL A 437 -3.83 4.11 4.77
CA VAL A 437 -4.34 3.49 3.53
C VAL A 437 -5.60 2.64 3.70
N SER A 438 -5.94 2.18 4.91
CA SER A 438 -7.16 1.39 5.17
C SER A 438 -8.46 2.13 4.78
N TRP A 439 -8.42 3.47 4.65
CA TRP A 439 -9.56 4.32 4.27
C TRP A 439 -10.32 3.78 3.05
N TYR A 440 -9.59 3.21 2.07
CA TYR A 440 -10.14 2.65 0.85
C TYR A 440 -11.11 1.50 1.15
N LEU A 441 -10.72 0.60 2.06
CA LEU A 441 -11.50 -0.59 2.39
C LEU A 441 -12.71 -0.22 3.26
N SER A 442 -12.57 0.80 4.11
CA SER A 442 -13.70 1.41 4.84
C SER A 442 -14.71 2.05 3.88
N ALA A 443 -14.25 2.84 2.91
CA ALA A 443 -15.12 3.42 1.89
C ALA A 443 -15.79 2.34 1.00
N ASP A 444 -15.07 1.29 0.58
CA ASP A 444 -15.61 0.16 -0.19
C ASP A 444 -16.67 -0.65 0.60
N MET A 445 -16.48 -0.83 1.92
CA MET A 445 -17.47 -1.44 2.79
C MET A 445 -18.71 -0.55 2.98
N GLN A 446 -18.52 0.74 3.22
CA GLN A 446 -19.62 1.72 3.31
C GLN A 446 -20.42 1.80 1.99
N MET A 447 -19.73 1.72 0.85
CA MET A 447 -20.38 1.67 -0.46
C MET A 447 -21.13 0.35 -0.71
N PHE A 448 -20.64 -0.76 -0.16
CA PHE A 448 -21.37 -2.02 -0.18
C PHE A 448 -22.68 -1.98 0.60
N LEU A 449 -22.68 -1.36 1.78
CA LEU A 449 -23.87 -1.28 2.65
C LEU A 449 -25.05 -0.54 1.99
N PHE A 450 -24.82 0.49 1.17
CA PHE A 450 -25.91 1.17 0.44
C PHE A 450 -26.35 0.41 -0.83
N THR A 451 -25.56 -0.53 -1.34
CA THR A 451 -25.81 -1.19 -2.63
C THR A 451 -27.22 -1.81 -2.81
N PRO A 452 -27.90 -2.38 -1.78
CA PRO A 452 -29.29 -2.86 -1.92
C PRO A 452 -30.27 -1.78 -2.38
N VAL A 453 -30.02 -0.50 -2.07
CA VAL A 453 -30.88 0.62 -2.50
C VAL A 453 -30.98 0.71 -4.03
N ILE A 454 -29.97 0.25 -4.76
CA ILE A 454 -29.99 0.13 -6.23
C ILE A 454 -30.42 -1.27 -6.66
N LEU A 455 -29.92 -2.34 -6.01
CA LEU A 455 -30.23 -3.72 -6.40
C LEU A 455 -31.71 -4.10 -6.24
N ILE A 456 -32.38 -3.65 -5.19
CA ILE A 456 -33.78 -4.00 -4.93
C ILE A 456 -34.71 -3.38 -6.00
N PRO A 457 -34.66 -2.07 -6.31
CA PRO A 457 -35.45 -1.50 -7.41
C PRO A 457 -35.14 -2.12 -8.78
N LEU A 458 -33.90 -2.55 -9.06
CA LEU A 458 -33.56 -3.30 -10.28
C LEU A 458 -34.37 -4.62 -10.42
N THR A 459 -34.80 -5.24 -9.32
CA THR A 459 -35.63 -6.47 -9.37
C THR A 459 -37.07 -6.23 -9.76
N ILE A 460 -37.63 -5.05 -9.40
CA ILE A 460 -39.01 -4.65 -9.68
C ILE A 460 -39.13 -4.29 -11.16
N LYS A 461 -38.36 -3.30 -11.61
CA LYS A 461 -38.15 -2.97 -13.02
C LYS A 461 -36.73 -2.45 -13.19
N LYS A 462 -36.04 -2.91 -14.23
CA LYS A 462 -34.67 -2.43 -14.56
C LYS A 462 -34.58 -0.90 -14.63
N SER A 463 -35.61 -0.25 -15.17
CA SER A 463 -35.68 1.22 -15.25
C SER A 463 -35.67 1.88 -13.87
N TYR A 464 -36.39 1.37 -12.87
CA TYR A 464 -36.41 1.96 -11.53
C TYR A 464 -35.03 1.93 -10.87
N GLY A 465 -34.31 0.81 -10.94
CA GLY A 465 -32.94 0.73 -10.42
C GLY A 465 -31.95 1.62 -11.15
N VAL A 466 -32.09 1.79 -12.47
CA VAL A 466 -31.27 2.76 -13.24
C VAL A 466 -31.61 4.20 -12.85
N ILE A 467 -32.89 4.55 -12.68
CA ILE A 467 -33.33 5.88 -12.23
C ILE A 467 -32.78 6.17 -10.83
N VAL A 468 -32.91 5.25 -9.87
CA VAL A 468 -32.35 5.42 -8.51
C VAL A 468 -30.83 5.59 -8.55
N ALA A 469 -30.12 4.80 -9.36
CA ALA A 469 -28.68 4.96 -9.56
C ALA A 469 -28.30 6.34 -10.13
N LEU A 470 -29.05 6.85 -11.12
CA LEU A 470 -28.83 8.17 -11.70
C LEU A 470 -29.16 9.31 -10.72
N VAL A 471 -30.20 9.17 -9.90
CA VAL A 471 -30.54 10.14 -8.83
C VAL A 471 -29.43 10.20 -7.78
N ILE A 472 -28.93 9.05 -7.29
CA ILE A 472 -27.83 9.01 -6.32
C ILE A 472 -26.55 9.61 -6.93
N LEU A 473 -26.26 9.30 -8.20
CA LEU A 473 -25.14 9.88 -8.94
C LEU A 473 -25.25 11.41 -9.04
N ALA A 474 -26.44 11.94 -9.35
CA ALA A 474 -26.71 13.38 -9.41
C ALA A 474 -26.59 14.05 -8.03
N LEU A 475 -27.15 13.45 -6.97
CA LEU A 475 -27.03 13.96 -5.59
C LEU A 475 -25.57 14.00 -5.13
N SER A 476 -24.80 12.94 -5.39
CA SER A 476 -23.36 12.88 -5.10
C SER A 476 -22.57 13.95 -5.88
N THR A 477 -22.92 14.17 -7.15
CA THR A 477 -22.30 15.20 -7.99
C THR A 477 -22.62 16.60 -7.46
N GLY A 478 -23.87 16.84 -7.05
CA GLY A 478 -24.30 18.08 -6.40
C GLY A 478 -23.59 18.33 -5.06
N ALA A 479 -23.43 17.30 -4.23
CA ALA A 479 -22.67 17.39 -2.98
C ALA A 479 -21.20 17.73 -3.21
N ASN A 480 -20.57 17.15 -4.24
CA ASN A 480 -19.20 17.49 -4.64
C ASN A 480 -19.09 18.97 -5.06
N ILE A 481 -19.97 19.42 -5.95
CA ILE A 481 -20.02 20.83 -6.40
C ILE A 481 -20.21 21.77 -5.20
N PHE A 482 -21.16 21.47 -4.30
CA PHE A 482 -21.40 22.26 -3.10
C PHE A 482 -20.15 22.37 -2.22
N GLN A 483 -19.46 21.25 -1.93
CA GLN A 483 -18.26 21.24 -1.10
C GLN A 483 -17.09 22.01 -1.76
N MET A 484 -16.93 21.91 -3.08
CA MET A 484 -15.92 22.68 -3.83
C MET A 484 -16.15 24.19 -3.76
N TYR A 485 -17.41 24.65 -3.85
CA TYR A 485 -17.77 26.07 -3.74
C TYR A 485 -17.75 26.60 -2.29
N HIS A 486 -18.15 25.78 -1.31
CA HIS A 486 -18.26 26.20 0.08
C HIS A 486 -16.89 26.29 0.78
N TYR A 487 -16.00 25.31 0.58
CA TYR A 487 -14.68 25.26 1.20
C TYR A 487 -13.53 25.75 0.31
N TYR A 488 -13.84 26.20 -0.92
CA TYR A 488 -12.87 26.60 -1.94
C TYR A 488 -11.79 25.54 -2.24
N PHE A 489 -12.12 24.26 -2.09
CA PHE A 489 -11.17 23.16 -2.20
C PHE A 489 -10.39 23.10 -3.53
N PRO A 490 -9.15 22.55 -3.52
CA PRO A 490 -8.40 22.24 -4.74
C PRO A 490 -9.06 21.11 -5.54
N PRO A 491 -8.76 20.96 -6.85
CA PRO A 491 -9.36 19.90 -7.68
C PRO A 491 -9.06 18.48 -7.15
N ILE A 492 -7.89 18.32 -6.51
CA ILE A 492 -7.33 17.09 -5.95
C ILE A 492 -6.48 17.42 -4.71
N GLN A 493 -6.11 16.42 -3.92
CA GLN A 493 -5.11 16.59 -2.86
C GLN A 493 -3.72 16.88 -3.47
N GLY A 494 -3.20 18.09 -3.27
CA GLY A 494 -1.86 18.49 -3.71
C GLY A 494 -0.77 17.98 -2.76
N SER A 495 -0.49 16.67 -2.75
CA SER A 495 0.38 16.03 -1.74
C SER A 495 1.81 16.60 -1.67
N PHE A 496 2.33 17.13 -2.78
CA PHE A 496 3.71 17.65 -2.91
C PHE A 496 3.78 18.96 -3.71
N GLY A 497 2.67 19.69 -3.76
CA GLY A 497 2.51 20.86 -4.64
C GLY A 497 1.08 20.99 -5.13
N GLY A 498 0.61 22.24 -5.22
CA GLY A 498 -0.77 22.57 -5.52
C GLY A 498 -1.05 24.03 -5.21
N GLY A 499 -1.58 24.78 -6.18
CA GLY A 499 -2.06 26.13 -5.93
C GLY A 499 -3.32 26.12 -5.10
N ASN A 500 -3.20 26.30 -3.78
CA ASN A 500 -4.33 26.45 -2.87
C ASN A 500 -4.97 27.82 -3.05
N ASP A 501 -6.31 27.87 -2.99
CA ASP A 501 -7.05 29.15 -3.06
C ASP A 501 -6.83 29.93 -1.76
N PRO A 502 -6.48 31.24 -1.79
CA PRO A 502 -6.31 32.04 -0.57
C PRO A 502 -7.56 32.11 0.32
N ARG A 503 -8.74 31.76 -0.19
CA ARG A 503 -10.00 31.70 0.55
C ARG A 503 -10.26 30.35 1.23
N MET A 504 -9.38 29.37 1.06
CA MET A 504 -9.52 28.05 1.69
C MET A 504 -9.24 28.18 3.19
N THR A 505 -10.29 28.13 4.01
CA THR A 505 -10.23 28.29 5.48
C THR A 505 -9.99 27.00 6.24
N VAL A 506 -10.02 25.86 5.55
CA VAL A 506 -9.91 24.51 6.13
C VAL A 506 -8.62 23.83 5.68
N ASP A 507 -8.13 22.90 6.51
CA ASP A 507 -6.86 22.23 6.29
C ASP A 507 -6.95 21.03 5.32
N ALA A 508 -5.80 20.51 4.90
CA ALA A 508 -5.73 19.37 3.99
C ALA A 508 -6.38 18.08 4.55
N THR A 509 -6.42 17.89 5.88
CA THR A 509 -7.11 16.71 6.46
C THR A 509 -8.63 16.81 6.29
N THR A 510 -9.18 18.02 6.32
CA THR A 510 -10.61 18.27 6.07
C THR A 510 -10.98 17.98 4.61
N TYR A 511 -10.12 18.35 3.64
CA TYR A 511 -10.26 17.89 2.25
C TYR A 511 -10.27 16.36 2.17
N ASN A 512 -9.35 15.71 2.90
CA ASN A 512 -9.25 14.25 2.84
C ASN A 512 -10.50 13.55 3.37
N ALA A 513 -11.06 14.01 4.50
CA ALA A 513 -12.31 13.46 5.03
C ALA A 513 -13.52 13.73 4.13
N LEU A 514 -13.68 14.96 3.62
CA LEU A 514 -14.90 15.38 2.93
C LEU A 514 -14.93 15.09 1.44
N MET A 515 -13.76 14.97 0.78
CA MET A 515 -13.65 14.82 -0.68
C MET A 515 -12.89 13.55 -1.10
N TYR A 516 -11.75 13.26 -0.49
CA TYR A 516 -10.85 12.18 -0.96
C TYR A 516 -11.28 10.79 -0.48
N ASN A 517 -11.51 10.64 0.83
CA ASN A 517 -11.92 9.40 1.51
C ASN A 517 -13.44 9.22 1.61
N ALA A 518 -14.21 10.23 1.17
CA ALA A 518 -15.65 10.32 1.33
C ALA A 518 -16.40 9.29 0.46
N PRO A 519 -17.12 8.31 1.04
CA PRO A 519 -17.87 7.31 0.26
C PRO A 519 -19.01 7.96 -0.54
N TRP A 520 -19.62 9.03 -0.04
CA TRP A 520 -20.70 9.77 -0.73
C TRP A 520 -20.21 10.58 -1.94
N ILE A 521 -18.90 10.75 -2.12
CA ILE A 521 -18.28 11.35 -3.33
C ILE A 521 -17.72 10.24 -4.23
N ARG A 522 -17.08 9.22 -3.65
CA ARG A 522 -16.50 8.09 -4.39
C ARG A 522 -17.57 7.14 -4.98
N CYS A 523 -18.80 7.15 -4.47
CA CYS A 523 -19.89 6.32 -5.00
C CYS A 523 -20.21 6.60 -6.48
N GLN A 524 -19.83 7.76 -7.03
CA GLN A 524 -20.01 8.11 -8.44
C GLN A 524 -19.42 7.04 -9.38
N VAL A 525 -18.15 6.68 -9.18
CA VAL A 525 -17.46 5.69 -10.03
C VAL A 525 -17.95 4.26 -9.76
N TYR A 526 -18.30 3.97 -8.50
CA TYR A 526 -18.88 2.69 -8.07
C TYR A 526 -20.22 2.43 -8.77
N ILE A 527 -21.10 3.44 -8.83
CA ILE A 527 -22.41 3.37 -9.50
C ILE A 527 -22.25 3.18 -11.01
N VAL A 528 -21.29 3.84 -11.66
CA VAL A 528 -20.98 3.58 -13.08
C VAL A 528 -20.52 2.12 -13.29
N GLY A 529 -19.74 1.58 -12.36
CA GLY A 529 -19.43 0.15 -12.29
C GLY A 529 -20.68 -0.72 -12.21
N MET A 530 -21.59 -0.44 -11.27
CA MET A 530 -22.86 -1.17 -11.13
C MET A 530 -23.70 -1.16 -12.42
N LEU A 531 -23.90 0.01 -13.04
CA LEU A 531 -24.63 0.15 -14.30
C LEU A 531 -23.99 -0.68 -15.42
N THR A 532 -22.65 -0.77 -15.44
CA THR A 532 -21.92 -1.64 -16.37
C THR A 532 -22.21 -3.12 -16.10
N GLY A 533 -22.26 -3.53 -14.83
CA GLY A 533 -22.70 -4.88 -14.43
C GLY A 533 -24.14 -5.20 -14.89
N VAL A 534 -25.06 -4.24 -14.80
CA VAL A 534 -26.43 -4.38 -15.34
C VAL A 534 -26.43 -4.58 -16.85
N LEU A 535 -25.59 -3.84 -17.59
CA LEU A 535 -25.46 -3.93 -19.04
C LEU A 535 -24.89 -5.29 -19.46
N LEU A 536 -23.76 -5.71 -18.88
CA LEU A 536 -23.10 -7.00 -19.19
C LEU A 536 -23.98 -8.20 -18.83
N HIS A 537 -24.81 -8.11 -17.79
CA HIS A 537 -25.77 -9.17 -17.46
C HIS A 537 -27.00 -9.15 -18.38
N SER A 538 -27.44 -7.97 -18.83
CA SER A 538 -28.69 -7.83 -19.60
C SER A 538 -28.58 -8.33 -21.04
N TYR A 539 -27.42 -8.18 -21.69
CA TYR A 539 -27.21 -8.56 -23.09
C TYR A 539 -26.22 -9.72 -23.20
N LYS A 540 -26.65 -10.84 -23.81
CA LYS A 540 -25.74 -11.97 -24.10
C LYS A 540 -24.81 -11.70 -25.29
N LYS A 541 -25.30 -10.91 -26.25
CA LYS A 541 -24.59 -10.42 -27.44
C LYS A 541 -25.09 -9.00 -27.67
N LEU A 542 -24.17 -8.07 -27.89
CA LEU A 542 -24.47 -6.68 -28.22
C LEU A 542 -23.86 -6.39 -29.60
N LYS A 543 -24.65 -5.92 -30.56
CA LYS A 543 -24.13 -5.48 -31.88
C LYS A 543 -23.78 -4.01 -31.80
N ILE A 544 -22.50 -3.66 -31.77
CA ILE A 544 -22.03 -2.27 -31.75
C ILE A 544 -21.59 -1.88 -33.18
N PRO A 545 -22.17 -0.85 -33.82
CA PRO A 545 -21.75 -0.41 -35.15
C PRO A 545 -20.36 0.23 -35.11
N ILE A 546 -19.58 0.08 -36.19
CA ILE A 546 -18.15 0.48 -36.23
C ILE A 546 -17.93 1.96 -35.90
N ILE A 547 -18.85 2.84 -36.30
CA ILE A 547 -18.78 4.28 -35.98
C ILE A 547 -18.81 4.50 -34.46
N VAL A 548 -19.72 3.83 -33.75
CA VAL A 548 -19.81 3.90 -32.28
C VAL A 548 -18.60 3.22 -31.63
N GLN A 549 -18.01 2.19 -32.26
CA GLN A 549 -16.76 1.61 -31.80
C GLN A 549 -15.61 2.64 -31.80
N VAL A 550 -15.40 3.30 -32.95
CA VAL A 550 -14.35 4.31 -33.14
C VAL A 550 -14.57 5.53 -32.26
N LEU A 551 -15.77 6.11 -32.25
CA LEU A 551 -16.10 7.26 -31.40
C LEU A 551 -15.94 6.94 -29.91
N GLY A 552 -16.36 5.75 -29.46
CA GLY A 552 -16.20 5.31 -28.09
C GLY A 552 -14.73 5.17 -27.67
N TRP A 553 -13.86 4.66 -28.57
CA TRP A 553 -12.42 4.62 -28.34
C TRP A 553 -11.80 6.01 -28.26
N ILE A 554 -12.09 6.90 -29.22
CA ILE A 554 -11.61 8.29 -29.21
C ILE A 554 -12.03 8.97 -27.90
N MET A 555 -13.31 8.88 -27.52
CA MET A 555 -13.83 9.41 -26.27
C MET A 555 -13.13 8.83 -25.04
N THR A 556 -12.86 7.53 -25.01
CA THR A 556 -12.15 6.86 -23.91
C THR A 556 -10.72 7.39 -23.74
N PHE A 557 -9.96 7.52 -24.85
CA PHE A 557 -8.63 8.10 -24.82
C PHE A 557 -8.65 9.59 -24.43
N SER A 558 -9.60 10.37 -24.95
CA SER A 558 -9.78 11.78 -24.59
C SER A 558 -10.10 11.97 -23.10
N ILE A 559 -10.99 11.15 -22.53
CA ILE A 559 -11.32 11.16 -21.10
C ILE A 559 -10.09 10.78 -20.27
N ALA A 560 -9.39 9.71 -20.61
CA ALA A 560 -8.20 9.26 -19.88
C ALA A 560 -7.10 10.34 -19.90
N CYS A 561 -6.76 10.88 -21.07
CA CYS A 561 -5.80 11.98 -21.19
C CYS A 561 -6.24 13.24 -20.43
N GLY A 562 -7.52 13.60 -20.50
CA GLY A 562 -8.09 14.73 -19.77
C GLY A 562 -7.99 14.56 -18.25
N CYS A 563 -8.31 13.38 -17.73
CA CYS A 563 -8.20 13.05 -16.31
C CYS A 563 -6.73 13.09 -15.83
N LEU A 564 -5.79 12.55 -16.60
CA LEU A 564 -4.41 12.34 -16.16
C LEU A 564 -3.47 13.54 -16.40
N LEU A 565 -3.73 14.37 -17.41
CA LEU A 565 -2.76 15.39 -17.88
C LEU A 565 -3.22 16.84 -17.70
N SER A 566 -4.51 17.10 -17.44
CA SER A 566 -5.04 18.48 -17.38
C SER A 566 -4.54 19.31 -16.20
N LEU A 567 -4.19 18.67 -15.08
CA LEU A 567 -3.82 19.35 -13.83
C LEU A 567 -2.36 19.83 -13.75
N LYS A 568 -1.57 19.84 -14.85
CA LYS A 568 -0.18 20.33 -14.82
C LYS A 568 -0.04 21.69 -14.14
N SER A 569 -0.89 22.66 -14.49
CA SER A 569 -0.80 24.02 -13.94
C SER A 569 -1.05 24.07 -12.43
N PHE A 570 -1.90 23.19 -11.90
CA PHE A 570 -2.12 23.06 -10.45
C PHE A 570 -0.85 22.56 -9.74
N PHE A 571 -0.19 21.53 -10.28
CA PHE A 571 1.04 21.01 -9.69
C PHE A 571 2.20 22.03 -9.73
N LEU A 572 2.23 22.92 -10.72
CA LEU A 572 3.17 24.06 -10.76
C LEU A 572 2.85 25.18 -9.73
N GLY A 573 1.86 25.00 -8.86
CA GLY A 573 1.49 25.97 -7.83
C GLY A 573 0.44 27.01 -8.27
N HIS A 574 -0.07 26.96 -9.50
CA HIS A 574 -1.11 27.90 -9.93
C HIS A 574 -2.48 27.49 -9.40
N VAL A 575 -3.22 28.46 -8.84
CA VAL A 575 -4.61 28.27 -8.41
C VAL A 575 -5.49 28.11 -9.65
N ILE A 576 -6.06 26.93 -9.86
CA ILE A 576 -7.03 26.72 -10.95
C ILE A 576 -8.32 27.48 -10.62
N PRO A 577 -8.92 28.22 -11.58
CA PRO A 577 -10.17 28.94 -11.36
C PRO A 577 -11.28 28.03 -10.84
N LEU A 578 -12.08 28.53 -9.89
CA LEU A 578 -13.05 27.74 -9.13
C LEU A 578 -13.97 26.88 -10.00
N GLY A 579 -14.51 27.43 -11.09
CA GLY A 579 -15.36 26.68 -12.04
C GLY A 579 -14.64 25.49 -12.69
N TRP A 580 -13.40 25.68 -13.16
CA TRP A 580 -12.62 24.61 -13.78
C TRP A 580 -12.23 23.50 -12.80
N ARG A 581 -11.80 23.85 -11.58
CA ARG A 581 -11.47 22.83 -10.56
C ARG A 581 -12.71 22.10 -10.04
N THR A 582 -13.85 22.77 -9.95
CA THR A 582 -15.13 22.15 -9.58
C THR A 582 -15.61 21.19 -10.67
N LEU A 583 -15.59 21.62 -11.93
CA LEU A 583 -15.90 20.76 -13.07
C LEU A 583 -15.00 19.53 -13.09
N PHE A 584 -13.68 19.70 -12.88
CA PHE A 584 -12.76 18.57 -12.80
C PHE A 584 -13.12 17.63 -11.63
N SER A 585 -13.28 18.14 -10.41
CA SER A 585 -13.56 17.29 -9.23
C SER A 585 -14.87 16.50 -9.37
N ALA A 586 -15.90 17.12 -9.94
CA ALA A 586 -17.23 16.53 -10.10
C ALA A 586 -17.34 15.58 -11.30
N ALA A 587 -16.71 15.89 -12.44
CA ALA A 587 -16.84 15.10 -13.66
C ALA A 587 -15.79 13.98 -13.79
N SER A 588 -14.57 14.17 -13.28
CA SER A 588 -13.46 13.23 -13.50
C SER A 588 -13.75 11.81 -12.99
N LYS A 589 -14.34 11.66 -11.81
CA LYS A 589 -14.65 10.37 -11.17
C LYS A 589 -15.65 9.54 -12.01
N PRO A 590 -16.86 10.03 -12.36
CA PRO A 590 -17.77 9.27 -13.21
C PRO A 590 -17.23 9.08 -14.63
N LEU A 591 -16.54 10.07 -15.21
CA LEU A 591 -15.94 9.93 -16.56
C LEU A 591 -14.86 8.85 -16.60
N TRP A 592 -14.00 8.76 -15.58
CA TRP A 592 -13.03 7.67 -15.44
C TRP A 592 -13.73 6.29 -15.42
N GLY A 593 -14.83 6.19 -14.67
CA GLY A 593 -15.68 5.01 -14.68
C GLY A 593 -16.23 4.68 -16.07
N VAL A 594 -16.70 5.68 -16.83
CA VAL A 594 -17.23 5.50 -18.20
C VAL A 594 -16.14 5.02 -19.16
N ALA A 595 -14.91 5.55 -19.05
CA ALA A 595 -13.76 5.09 -19.84
C ALA A 595 -13.43 3.61 -19.55
N LEU A 596 -13.38 3.20 -18.27
CA LEU A 596 -13.20 1.79 -17.88
C LEU A 596 -14.35 0.90 -18.38
N SER A 597 -15.59 1.38 -18.29
CA SER A 597 -16.78 0.71 -18.80
C SER A 597 -16.68 0.44 -20.29
N TRP A 598 -16.23 1.40 -21.09
CA TRP A 598 -16.06 1.22 -22.52
C TRP A 598 -15.02 0.15 -22.86
N ILE A 599 -13.86 0.19 -22.19
CA ILE A 599 -12.78 -0.81 -22.36
C ILE A 599 -13.32 -2.22 -22.07
N VAL A 600 -14.02 -2.42 -20.95
CA VAL A 600 -14.51 -3.76 -20.57
C VAL A 600 -15.69 -4.20 -21.43
N VAL A 601 -16.61 -3.31 -21.80
CA VAL A 601 -17.73 -3.64 -22.71
C VAL A 601 -17.23 -4.08 -24.08
N THR A 602 -16.31 -3.33 -24.69
CA THR A 602 -15.75 -3.69 -25.99
C THR A 602 -14.95 -5.00 -25.93
N CYS A 603 -14.12 -5.20 -24.91
CA CYS A 603 -13.38 -6.45 -24.73
C CYS A 603 -14.32 -7.66 -24.50
N TYR A 604 -15.33 -7.53 -23.64
CA TYR A 604 -16.27 -8.62 -23.31
C TYR A 604 -17.12 -9.06 -24.51
N TYR A 605 -17.53 -8.14 -25.39
CA TYR A 605 -18.28 -8.48 -26.61
C TYR A 605 -17.39 -8.76 -27.83
N GLY A 606 -16.05 -8.76 -27.69
CA GLY A 606 -15.11 -9.11 -28.77
C GLY A 606 -14.69 -7.96 -29.69
N TYR A 607 -15.11 -6.73 -29.42
CA TYR A 607 -14.72 -5.51 -30.17
C TYR A 607 -13.38 -4.90 -29.72
N GLY A 608 -12.74 -5.45 -28.67
CA GLY A 608 -11.48 -4.93 -28.14
C GLY A 608 -10.21 -5.33 -28.91
N SER A 609 -10.30 -6.24 -29.89
CA SER A 609 -9.17 -6.69 -30.73
C SER A 609 -7.85 -6.87 -29.95
N PHE A 610 -6.77 -6.17 -30.33
CA PHE A 610 -5.46 -6.16 -29.64
C PHE A 610 -5.56 -5.86 -28.13
N ILE A 611 -6.37 -4.87 -27.73
CA ILE A 611 -6.54 -4.48 -26.32
C ILE A 611 -7.15 -5.65 -25.54
N ASN A 612 -8.14 -6.35 -26.10
CA ASN A 612 -8.69 -7.55 -25.47
C ASN A 612 -7.65 -8.67 -25.37
N SER A 613 -6.88 -8.91 -26.44
CA SER A 613 -5.82 -9.94 -26.46
C SER A 613 -4.77 -9.70 -25.38
N PHE A 614 -4.33 -8.45 -25.22
CA PHE A 614 -3.39 -8.05 -24.17
C PHE A 614 -4.04 -8.14 -22.77
N MET A 615 -5.19 -7.50 -22.56
CA MET A 615 -5.79 -7.39 -21.21
C MET A 615 -6.39 -8.70 -20.69
N SER A 616 -6.81 -9.61 -21.57
CA SER A 616 -7.30 -10.94 -21.21
C SER A 616 -6.19 -12.01 -21.15
N TRP A 617 -4.92 -11.64 -21.30
CA TRP A 617 -3.80 -12.58 -21.24
C TRP A 617 -3.71 -13.28 -19.87
N THR A 618 -3.44 -14.57 -19.88
CA THR A 618 -3.46 -15.45 -18.69
C THR A 618 -2.43 -15.08 -17.63
N ILE A 619 -1.33 -14.40 -18.00
CA ILE A 619 -0.30 -13.93 -17.07
C ILE A 619 -0.87 -12.97 -16.01
N TRP A 620 -1.92 -12.21 -16.34
CA TRP A 620 -2.54 -11.28 -15.40
C TRP A 620 -3.33 -11.98 -14.30
N VAL A 621 -3.71 -13.25 -14.47
CA VAL A 621 -4.59 -13.96 -13.52
C VAL A 621 -3.96 -14.12 -12.13
N PRO A 622 -2.73 -14.66 -11.95
CA PRO A 622 -2.08 -14.68 -10.63
C PRO A 622 -1.85 -13.27 -10.07
N LEU A 623 -1.36 -12.35 -10.90
CA LEU A 623 -1.04 -10.98 -10.50
C LEU A 623 -2.29 -10.19 -10.03
N GLY A 624 -3.41 -10.34 -10.74
CA GLY A 624 -4.71 -9.74 -10.42
C GLY A 624 -5.52 -10.47 -9.34
N ARG A 625 -5.06 -11.65 -8.89
CA ARG A 625 -5.52 -12.29 -7.63
C ARG A 625 -4.77 -11.71 -6.43
N LEU A 626 -3.45 -11.55 -6.55
CA LEU A 626 -2.62 -11.02 -5.46
C LEU A 626 -2.89 -9.53 -5.15
N SER A 627 -3.50 -8.76 -6.05
CA SER A 627 -3.65 -7.31 -5.91
C SER A 627 -4.26 -6.82 -4.59
N TYR A 628 -5.17 -7.60 -3.99
CA TYR A 628 -5.76 -7.25 -2.69
C TYR A 628 -4.75 -7.41 -1.55
N SER A 629 -4.09 -8.57 -1.46
CA SER A 629 -3.02 -8.78 -0.48
C SER A 629 -1.83 -7.83 -0.69
N THR A 630 -1.46 -7.49 -1.93
CA THR A 630 -0.46 -6.45 -2.23
C THR A 630 -0.90 -5.09 -1.69
N TYR A 631 -2.18 -4.72 -1.83
CA TYR A 631 -2.72 -3.49 -1.26
C TYR A 631 -2.63 -3.45 0.26
N LEU A 632 -2.84 -4.58 0.95
CA LEU A 632 -2.73 -4.63 2.39
C LEU A 632 -1.28 -4.45 2.88
N VAL A 633 -0.28 -5.07 2.23
CA VAL A 633 1.11 -5.12 2.75
C VAL A 633 2.05 -4.02 2.22
N HIS A 634 1.73 -3.36 1.10
CA HIS A 634 2.73 -2.51 0.41
C HIS A 634 3.31 -1.37 1.25
N VAL A 635 2.52 -0.69 2.09
CA VAL A 635 3.05 0.41 2.94
C VAL A 635 4.08 -0.11 3.94
N ILE A 636 3.85 -1.29 4.50
CA ILE A 636 4.79 -1.96 5.42
C ILE A 636 6.08 -2.31 4.68
N VAL A 637 5.98 -2.86 3.46
CA VAL A 637 7.14 -3.19 2.62
C VAL A 637 7.91 -1.93 2.21
N CYS A 638 7.23 -0.87 1.76
CA CYS A 638 7.84 0.40 1.39
C CYS A 638 8.59 1.03 2.57
N ASN A 639 7.92 1.21 3.72
CA ASN A 639 8.55 1.79 4.91
C ASN A 639 9.71 0.92 5.41
N TYR A 640 9.59 -0.41 5.40
CA TYR A 640 10.68 -1.30 5.83
C TYR A 640 11.90 -1.17 4.93
N VAL A 641 11.73 -1.35 3.61
CA VAL A 641 12.85 -1.31 2.66
C VAL A 641 13.50 0.07 2.63
N ILE A 642 12.73 1.15 2.73
CA ILE A 642 13.26 2.52 2.74
C ILE A 642 13.96 2.84 4.07
N GLY A 643 13.36 2.47 5.22
CA GLY A 643 13.91 2.73 6.55
C GLY A 643 15.16 1.91 6.91
N GLN A 644 15.42 0.80 6.20
CA GLN A 644 16.68 0.05 6.30
C GLN A 644 17.87 0.76 5.61
N ASN A 645 17.65 1.79 4.80
CA ASN A 645 18.75 2.55 4.20
C ASN A 645 19.49 3.35 5.29
N GLN A 646 20.82 3.26 5.28
CA GLN A 646 21.68 4.00 6.23
C GLN A 646 22.00 5.43 5.76
N GLN A 647 21.61 5.78 4.55
CA GLN A 647 21.79 7.11 3.94
C GLN A 647 20.48 7.53 3.26
N LEU A 648 20.26 8.84 3.21
CA LEU A 648 19.14 9.41 2.48
C LEU A 648 19.27 9.18 0.97
N PHE A 649 18.12 9.06 0.31
CA PHE A 649 18.07 8.84 -1.12
C PHE A 649 18.52 10.09 -1.89
N VAL A 650 19.35 9.90 -2.93
CA VAL A 650 19.75 10.99 -3.84
C VAL A 650 18.99 10.83 -5.16
N TYR A 651 18.09 11.76 -5.45
CA TYR A 651 17.38 11.77 -6.73
C TYR A 651 18.29 12.28 -7.85
N ALA A 652 18.65 11.41 -8.79
CA ALA A 652 19.33 11.82 -10.02
C ALA A 652 18.34 11.96 -11.21
N ASN A 653 17.61 10.88 -11.54
CA ASN A 653 16.65 10.87 -12.64
C ASN A 653 15.57 9.79 -12.45
N PHE A 654 14.47 9.92 -13.20
CA PHE A 654 13.30 9.04 -13.10
C PHE A 654 13.59 7.59 -13.54
N PHE A 655 14.49 7.37 -14.51
CA PHE A 655 14.82 6.03 -14.98
C PHE A 655 15.56 5.23 -13.90
N GLN A 656 16.54 5.84 -13.22
CA GLN A 656 17.22 5.23 -12.08
C GLN A 656 16.26 4.99 -10.91
N LEU A 657 15.40 5.97 -10.57
CA LEU A 657 14.37 5.79 -9.56
C LEU A 657 13.45 4.59 -9.88
N PHE A 658 13.01 4.48 -11.13
CA PHE A 658 12.13 3.39 -11.56
C PHE A 658 12.81 2.02 -11.50
N THR A 659 14.00 1.90 -12.07
CA THR A 659 14.72 0.62 -12.22
C THR A 659 15.33 0.12 -10.92
N MET A 660 15.97 1.00 -10.14
CA MET A 660 16.71 0.62 -8.93
C MET A 660 15.86 0.60 -7.65
N TYR A 661 14.69 1.26 -7.64
CA TYR A 661 13.88 1.42 -6.43
C TYR A 661 12.42 1.01 -6.61
N LEU A 662 11.70 1.60 -7.58
CA LEU A 662 10.25 1.34 -7.73
C LEU A 662 9.96 -0.10 -8.18
N LEU A 663 10.71 -0.62 -9.15
CA LEU A 663 10.53 -1.99 -9.64
C LEU A 663 10.87 -3.05 -8.56
N PRO A 664 11.98 -2.95 -7.80
CA PRO A 664 12.21 -3.79 -6.62
C PRO A 664 11.10 -3.69 -5.56
N LEU A 665 10.63 -2.48 -5.21
CA LEU A 665 9.56 -2.31 -4.22
C LEU A 665 8.23 -2.96 -4.66
N ILE A 666 7.88 -2.87 -5.94
CA ILE A 666 6.72 -3.56 -6.51
C ILE A 666 6.93 -5.09 -6.41
N SER A 667 8.08 -5.59 -6.84
CA SER A 667 8.41 -7.03 -6.79
C SER A 667 8.38 -7.59 -5.37
N CYS A 668 8.99 -6.90 -4.40
CA CYS A 668 8.93 -7.25 -2.98
C CYS A 668 7.49 -7.23 -2.45
N SER A 669 6.70 -6.21 -2.80
CA SER A 669 5.29 -6.12 -2.38
C SER A 669 4.47 -7.32 -2.89
N PHE A 670 4.68 -7.76 -4.13
CA PHE A 670 4.04 -8.97 -4.66
C PHE A 670 4.55 -10.27 -4.02
N ALA A 671 5.83 -10.36 -3.67
CA ALA A 671 6.40 -11.52 -2.97
C ALA A 671 5.80 -11.68 -1.56
N PHE A 672 5.73 -10.59 -0.78
CA PHE A 672 5.04 -10.58 0.51
C PHE A 672 3.54 -10.84 0.37
N ALA A 673 2.89 -10.31 -0.67
CA ALA A 673 1.48 -10.56 -0.96
C ALA A 673 1.17 -12.03 -1.27
N LEU A 674 2.09 -12.77 -1.92
CA LEU A 674 1.91 -14.19 -2.18
C LEU A 674 1.83 -15.00 -0.88
N PHE A 675 2.73 -14.73 0.06
CA PHE A 675 2.69 -15.30 1.40
C PHE A 675 1.39 -14.89 2.13
N TRP A 676 1.08 -13.59 2.15
CA TRP A 676 -0.09 -13.07 2.86
C TRP A 676 -1.43 -13.63 2.32
N SER A 677 -1.56 -13.71 1.00
CA SER A 677 -2.75 -14.26 0.33
C SER A 677 -2.87 -15.77 0.56
N SER A 678 -1.76 -16.52 0.51
CA SER A 678 -1.79 -17.97 0.72
C SER A 678 -2.07 -18.38 2.17
N ALA A 679 -1.56 -17.63 3.16
CA ALA A 679 -1.79 -17.91 4.58
C ALA A 679 -3.17 -17.43 5.06
N PHE A 680 -3.55 -16.20 4.71
CA PHE A 680 -4.71 -15.52 5.33
C PHE A 680 -5.90 -15.36 4.37
N GLU A 681 -5.71 -14.78 3.19
CA GLU A 681 -6.83 -14.51 2.27
C GLU A 681 -7.52 -15.80 1.78
N LEU A 682 -6.75 -16.75 1.24
CA LEU A 682 -7.29 -18.02 0.76
C LEU A 682 -7.56 -19.01 1.90
N GLY A 683 -6.74 -18.98 2.96
CA GLY A 683 -6.92 -19.83 4.14
C GLY A 683 -8.29 -19.65 4.77
N PHE A 684 -8.62 -18.40 5.15
CA PHE A 684 -9.92 -18.09 5.75
C PHE A 684 -11.08 -18.16 4.75
N GLY A 685 -10.89 -17.79 3.48
CA GLY A 685 -11.94 -17.90 2.44
C GLY A 685 -12.34 -19.35 2.09
N LYS A 686 -11.39 -20.29 2.16
CA LYS A 686 -11.68 -21.73 2.05
C LYS A 686 -12.39 -22.26 3.29
N LEU A 687 -11.92 -21.87 4.48
CA LEU A 687 -12.54 -22.25 5.76
C LEU A 687 -14.01 -21.81 5.83
N GLU A 688 -14.30 -20.55 5.45
CA GLU A 688 -15.66 -20.02 5.29
C GLU A 688 -16.52 -20.94 4.41
N SER A 689 -16.02 -21.27 3.21
CA SER A 689 -16.73 -22.09 2.23
C SER A 689 -17.04 -23.49 2.77
N VAL A 690 -16.12 -24.09 3.52
CA VAL A 690 -16.31 -25.40 4.18
C VAL A 690 -17.39 -25.31 5.27
N LEU A 691 -17.29 -24.34 6.18
CA LEU A 691 -18.23 -24.16 7.29
C LEU A 691 -19.66 -23.86 6.83
N VAL A 692 -19.81 -22.97 5.84
CA VAL A 692 -21.11 -22.64 5.25
C VAL A 692 -21.75 -23.87 4.59
N ASN A 693 -20.99 -24.66 3.84
CA ASN A 693 -21.50 -25.88 3.23
C ASN A 693 -21.92 -26.93 4.27
N ALA A 694 -21.20 -27.03 5.39
CA ALA A 694 -21.59 -27.90 6.51
C ALA A 694 -22.91 -27.45 7.15
N MET A 695 -23.06 -26.15 7.44
CA MET A 695 -24.31 -25.58 8.00
C MET A 695 -25.51 -25.72 7.06
N ILE A 696 -25.32 -25.63 5.73
CA ILE A 696 -26.41 -25.84 4.77
C ILE A 696 -26.82 -27.32 4.72
N ARG A 697 -25.86 -28.26 4.78
CA ARG A 697 -26.11 -29.71 4.76
C ARG A 697 -26.76 -30.24 6.05
N SER A 698 -26.61 -29.55 7.19
CA SER A 698 -27.21 -29.98 8.45
C SER A 698 -28.71 -29.71 8.57
N LYS A 699 -29.32 -28.92 7.67
CA LYS A 699 -30.78 -28.77 7.60
C LYS A 699 -31.40 -30.03 6.96
N PRO A 700 -32.29 -30.76 7.65
CA PRO A 700 -32.91 -31.95 7.08
C PRO A 700 -33.77 -31.58 5.86
N GLN A 701 -33.49 -32.24 4.73
CA GLN A 701 -34.39 -32.23 3.58
C GLN A 701 -35.70 -32.94 3.97
N PRO A 702 -36.88 -32.42 3.62
CA PRO A 702 -38.13 -33.16 3.79
C PRO A 702 -38.05 -34.47 3.01
N MET A 703 -38.32 -35.61 3.66
CA MET A 703 -38.30 -36.90 2.98
C MET A 703 -39.38 -36.91 1.87
N PRO A 704 -39.04 -37.33 0.63
CA PRO A 704 -40.03 -37.48 -0.41
C PRO A 704 -41.00 -38.61 -0.02
N VAL A 705 -42.30 -38.28 0.03
CA VAL A 705 -43.37 -39.25 0.28
C VAL A 705 -43.35 -40.29 -0.83
N ARG A 706 -43.09 -41.56 -0.48
CA ARG A 706 -43.16 -42.66 -1.45
C ARG A 706 -44.62 -42.82 -1.94
N PRO A 707 -44.87 -42.90 -3.25
CA PRO A 707 -46.16 -43.35 -3.76
C PRO A 707 -46.47 -44.76 -3.25
N ARG A 708 -47.74 -45.00 -2.88
CA ARG A 708 -48.22 -46.32 -2.46
C ARG A 708 -48.27 -47.23 -3.69
N ALA A 709 -47.70 -48.44 -3.60
CA ALA A 709 -47.63 -49.36 -4.72
C ALA A 709 -49.04 -49.83 -5.15
N SER A 710 -49.31 -49.80 -6.47
CA SER A 710 -50.43 -50.49 -7.10
C SER A 710 -50.07 -51.96 -7.37
N THR A 711 -51.09 -52.80 -7.44
CA THR A 711 -51.01 -54.26 -7.52
C THR A 711 -50.42 -54.80 -8.83
N LEU A 712 -49.97 -56.06 -8.78
CA LEU A 712 -49.41 -56.81 -9.92
C LEU A 712 -50.47 -57.19 -10.96
N ASP A 713 -50.02 -57.26 -12.23
CA ASP A 713 -50.59 -58.12 -13.28
C ASP A 713 -49.47 -59.06 -13.83
N PRO A 714 -49.81 -60.28 -14.29
CA PRO A 714 -48.83 -61.31 -14.69
C PRO A 714 -48.30 -61.15 -16.15
N PRO A 715 -47.18 -61.79 -16.51
CA PRO A 715 -46.53 -61.60 -17.80
C PRO A 715 -47.16 -62.43 -18.93
N VAL A 716 -47.13 -61.89 -20.15
CA VAL A 716 -47.46 -62.59 -21.41
C VAL A 716 -46.16 -63.06 -22.09
N PRO A 717 -46.09 -64.25 -22.72
CA PRO A 717 -44.84 -64.80 -23.24
C PRO A 717 -44.34 -64.14 -24.53
N GLU A 718 -43.03 -64.24 -24.74
CA GLU A 718 -42.29 -63.70 -25.89
C GLU A 718 -42.25 -64.72 -27.04
N THR A 719 -42.61 -64.30 -28.26
CA THR A 719 -42.45 -65.10 -29.50
C THR A 719 -41.69 -64.31 -30.57
N LEU A 720 -40.49 -64.80 -30.89
CA LEU A 720 -39.71 -64.47 -32.09
C LEU A 720 -40.01 -65.50 -33.20
N PRO A 721 -39.52 -65.31 -34.44
CA PRO A 721 -39.62 -64.12 -35.29
C PRO A 721 -40.11 -64.50 -36.70
N GLU A 722 -40.65 -63.57 -37.50
CA GLU A 722 -40.77 -63.83 -38.96
C GLU A 722 -40.64 -62.58 -39.83
N THR A 723 -40.12 -62.81 -41.04
CA THR A 723 -39.65 -61.80 -41.99
C THR A 723 -40.68 -61.48 -43.07
N HIS A 724 -40.79 -60.22 -43.51
CA HIS A 724 -40.67 -59.80 -44.93
C HIS A 724 -41.13 -58.34 -45.16
N GLY A 725 -40.51 -57.66 -46.13
CA GLY A 725 -41.29 -56.93 -47.15
C GLY A 725 -41.52 -55.42 -47.01
N ASN A 726 -40.57 -54.66 -47.57
CA ASN A 726 -40.80 -53.48 -48.44
C ASN A 726 -41.35 -52.12 -47.93
N SER A 727 -40.51 -51.12 -48.21
CA SER A 727 -40.80 -49.85 -48.90
C SER A 727 -40.89 -48.52 -48.11
N ALA A 728 -39.87 -47.69 -48.39
CA ALA A 728 -39.92 -46.27 -48.76
C ALA A 728 -40.43 -45.18 -47.78
N ASN A 729 -39.60 -44.12 -47.70
CA ASN A 729 -39.93 -42.73 -47.31
C ASN A 729 -40.44 -42.50 -45.87
N SER A 730 -39.69 -41.85 -44.99
CA SER A 730 -39.30 -40.44 -45.17
C SER A 730 -38.43 -39.92 -44.01
N MET A 731 -37.81 -38.76 -44.19
CA MET A 731 -36.97 -38.08 -43.20
C MET A 731 -37.80 -37.59 -41.99
N GLN A 732 -37.34 -37.82 -40.74
CA GLN A 732 -37.04 -36.79 -39.74
C GLN A 732 -36.78 -37.33 -38.30
N ARG A 733 -35.81 -36.71 -37.61
CA ARG A 733 -35.65 -36.58 -36.14
C ARG A 733 -35.50 -37.83 -35.23
N ARG A 734 -34.28 -38.02 -34.70
CA ARG A 734 -33.80 -38.52 -33.37
C ARG A 734 -32.35 -39.06 -33.61
N GLN A 735 -31.41 -39.25 -32.68
CA GLN A 735 -31.17 -38.84 -31.28
C GLN A 735 -30.09 -37.70 -31.26
N PHE A 736 -29.60 -37.07 -30.19
CA PHE A 736 -29.85 -37.03 -28.73
C PHE A 736 -29.36 -38.18 -27.80
N ILE A 737 -28.17 -37.95 -27.20
CA ILE A 737 -27.64 -38.45 -25.90
C ILE A 737 -26.78 -39.74 -25.91
N SER A 738 -25.69 -39.69 -25.12
CA SER A 738 -24.78 -40.75 -24.64
C SER A 738 -23.83 -41.39 -25.69
N ALA A 739 -22.63 -41.86 -25.33
CA ALA A 739 -21.92 -41.84 -24.04
C ALA A 739 -20.43 -41.47 -24.23
N ILE A 740 -19.81 -40.87 -23.21
CA ILE A 740 -18.35 -40.80 -23.09
C ILE A 740 -17.93 -41.86 -22.08
N GLU A 741 -17.31 -42.94 -22.55
CA GLU A 741 -16.58 -43.86 -21.69
C GLU A 741 -15.11 -43.43 -21.59
N LEU A 742 -14.58 -43.48 -20.36
CA LEU A 742 -13.18 -43.23 -20.06
C LEU A 742 -12.40 -44.55 -20.10
N PRO A 743 -11.31 -44.67 -20.88
CA PRO A 743 -10.36 -45.76 -20.68
C PRO A 743 -9.47 -45.46 -19.47
N ILE A 744 -9.53 -46.36 -18.49
CA ILE A 744 -8.64 -46.37 -17.32
C ILE A 744 -7.23 -46.79 -17.79
N VAL A 745 -6.23 -45.96 -17.57
CA VAL A 745 -4.82 -46.32 -17.84
C VAL A 745 -4.27 -47.11 -16.66
N THR A 746 -4.15 -48.42 -16.81
CA THR A 746 -3.35 -49.29 -15.92
C THR A 746 -1.92 -49.38 -16.42
N HIS A 747 -0.95 -49.12 -15.55
CA HIS A 747 0.48 -49.31 -15.85
C HIS A 747 0.84 -50.79 -15.98
N SER A 748 1.56 -51.14 -17.05
CA SER A 748 2.29 -52.41 -17.17
C SER A 748 3.78 -52.14 -17.47
N LYS A 749 4.68 -52.84 -16.78
CA LYS A 749 6.13 -52.78 -17.00
C LYS A 749 6.56 -53.92 -17.94
N LYS A 750 7.35 -53.63 -18.98
CA LYS A 750 8.55 -54.44 -19.34
C LYS A 750 9.41 -53.83 -20.47
N ASN A 751 10.72 -53.91 -20.25
CA ASN A 751 11.89 -53.96 -21.16
C ASN A 751 11.58 -54.15 -22.67
N ARG A 752 12.35 -53.64 -23.65
CA ARG A 752 13.84 -53.71 -23.76
C ARG A 752 14.36 -52.94 -25.01
N SER A 753 15.61 -52.44 -24.93
CA SER A 753 16.62 -52.26 -25.99
C SER A 753 16.41 -51.41 -27.28
N THR A 754 17.39 -50.51 -27.49
CA THR A 754 18.07 -50.10 -28.75
C THR A 754 17.30 -49.40 -29.89
N LYS A 755 17.60 -48.11 -30.12
CA LYS A 755 18.61 -47.69 -31.13
C LYS A 755 19.02 -46.21 -31.02
N THR A 756 20.28 -46.00 -31.37
CA THR A 756 21.07 -44.79 -31.72
C THR A 756 20.36 -43.58 -32.34
N ASP A 757 20.82 -42.40 -31.89
CA ASP A 757 21.21 -41.19 -32.62
C ASP A 757 20.23 -40.48 -33.59
N ILE A 758 20.03 -39.18 -33.33
CA ILE A 758 20.33 -38.06 -34.25
C ILE A 758 20.30 -36.75 -33.45
N GLU A 759 21.21 -35.83 -33.80
CA GLU A 759 21.41 -34.52 -33.14
C GLU A 759 20.46 -33.42 -33.67
N GLU A 760 20.67 -32.21 -33.14
CA GLU A 760 20.43 -30.89 -33.75
C GLU A 760 19.10 -30.13 -33.49
N HIS A 761 19.30 -28.92 -32.93
CA HIS A 761 18.69 -27.64 -33.34
C HIS A 761 17.14 -27.45 -33.20
N TRP A 762 16.62 -26.44 -32.48
CA TRP A 762 16.94 -25.00 -32.56
C TRP A 762 16.62 -24.24 -31.26
N SER A 763 17.14 -23.00 -31.19
CA SER A 763 16.91 -21.94 -30.20
C SER A 763 15.46 -21.44 -30.08
#